data_AF-A0A8A4Z9C1-F1
#
_entry.id   AF-A0A8A4Z9C1-F1
#
_cell.length_a   1.000
_cell.length_b   1.000
_cell.length_c   1.000
_cell.angle_alpha   90.00
_cell.angle_beta   90.00
_cell.angle_gamma   90.00
#
_symmetry.space_group_name_H-M   'P 1'
#
loop_
_entity.id
_entity.type
_entity.pdbx_description
1 polymer ?
#
loop_
_entity_poly.entity_id
_entity_poly.type
_entity_poly.pdbx_seq_one_letter_code
_entity_poly.pdbx_strand_id
1 'polypeptide(L)'
;MAWLREAGERVPPYFVVGLAPGAVPPEEALAVFDRTFAATETVAVRSSAHDEDGPLSRAGHYLTRLDVARAELPAAVAAVLASVGDGAAVVQRMVPAELSAVLFTANPLGLRNESVVTVAAGVGTAVSDETPATTGYVNLTDGQAWTESPPGAPDLPGWLLDEVVATGRRLELLAGHPLDVELAVLGREVWVLQARPITTLGDGPSVTLDSSNIVESYPGLVSPLTASFVPLAYEGVFASLAQRITRDPRVVAAYAETVRTMVAAHSGRMYYRIDSWYRLMQLAPASRWYIRVWQDSLGVTDREYDEPPIALSRLARLRVGMRLLRELAAAPAGLVALRATVEAERESFPARLAACARPSELGAEFERLHTLLFSRWDVTLLNDVRAFVFPALVERWLTLRRDRDPAGRTRALVSTGALESLQPLLALRRFVADAPPELAAMDDDAARAYVAGAGELPARLRAYLADYGDRCFEELKLESVTLRQDPALLVTLLVAGTLGPIAEPAPTTHPRDPVLRLLVSRARAAIAGRESSRLDRTRVYGMARDLVVRSGELADQAGRLDDPREVFWLTLDEAFSDEGDRRGEIAARRRDQAAFALLPHYRRLVFTGEPFDRRPAGSVALAAAVDATPGRFTGTAVSGGTTTGSVRIVTDPAAVRPDAGDVLVTTMTDPGWVFLLAGARAVIAERGSPLSHTAIVARELGVPMVVGVHQATRLLRDGDVVEVDGTAGIVRLIDREPAR
;
A
#
# COMPACT_ATOMS: atom_id res chain seq x y z
N MET A 1 -5.08 15.43 -34.38
CA MET A 1 -4.42 16.70 -34.78
C MET A 1 -5.35 17.92 -34.69
N ALA A 2 -6.48 17.98 -35.40
CA ALA A 2 -7.36 19.15 -35.35
C ALA A 2 -7.92 19.43 -33.94
N TRP A 3 -8.46 18.39 -33.30
CA TRP A 3 -8.98 18.47 -31.93
C TRP A 3 -7.90 18.86 -30.89
N LEU A 4 -6.62 18.52 -31.12
CA LEU A 4 -5.51 18.92 -30.25
C LEU A 4 -5.30 20.44 -30.28
N ARG A 5 -5.46 21.06 -31.45
CA ARG A 5 -5.42 22.53 -31.59
C ARG A 5 -6.63 23.20 -30.95
N GLU A 6 -7.81 22.61 -31.13
CA GLU A 6 -9.05 23.09 -30.50
C GLU A 6 -8.97 23.00 -28.97
N ALA A 7 -8.25 22.00 -28.45
CA ALA A 7 -7.93 21.86 -27.03
C ALA A 7 -6.93 22.91 -26.50
N GLY A 8 -6.34 23.74 -27.38
CA GLY A 8 -5.37 24.76 -27.01
C GLY A 8 -3.93 24.25 -26.86
N GLU A 9 -3.65 23.01 -27.27
CA GLU A 9 -2.30 22.44 -27.17
C GLU A 9 -1.37 22.96 -28.28
N ARG A 10 -0.07 22.98 -27.98
CA ARG A 10 0.96 23.43 -28.93
C ARG A 10 1.23 22.38 -29.98
N VAL A 11 0.49 22.44 -31.08
CA VAL A 11 0.67 21.55 -32.24
C VAL A 11 1.40 22.28 -33.35
N PRO A 12 2.53 21.75 -33.87
CA PRO A 12 3.25 22.37 -34.99
C PRO A 12 2.33 22.59 -36.20
N PRO A 13 2.52 23.67 -36.98
CA PRO A 13 1.81 23.88 -38.25
C PRO A 13 1.88 22.65 -39.16
N TYR A 14 0.74 22.25 -39.71
CA TYR A 14 0.61 21.05 -40.54
C TYR A 14 -0.47 21.22 -41.60
N PHE A 15 -0.39 20.40 -42.65
CA PHE A 15 -1.48 20.14 -43.59
C PHE A 15 -1.50 18.66 -43.97
N VAL A 16 -2.63 18.19 -44.51
CA VAL A 16 -2.84 16.79 -44.88
C VAL A 16 -2.88 16.66 -46.39
N VAL A 17 -2.22 15.65 -46.93
CA VAL A 17 -2.14 15.35 -48.37
C VAL A 17 -2.69 13.96 -48.62
N GLY A 18 -3.49 13.77 -49.66
CA GLY A 18 -4.03 12.45 -50.03
C GLY A 18 -5.49 12.50 -50.46
N LEU A 19 -6.18 11.35 -50.35
CA LEU A 19 -7.56 11.17 -50.83
C LEU A 19 -8.62 11.41 -49.73
N ALA A 20 -8.20 11.73 -48.51
CA ALA A 20 -9.11 11.97 -47.39
C ALA A 20 -9.92 13.27 -47.58
N PRO A 21 -11.16 13.36 -47.06
CA PRO A 21 -11.96 14.58 -47.12
C PRO A 21 -11.23 15.78 -46.52
N GLY A 22 -11.04 16.83 -47.30
CA GLY A 22 -10.31 18.04 -46.89
C GLY A 22 -8.78 17.96 -47.01
N ALA A 23 -8.23 16.84 -47.51
CA ALA A 23 -6.82 16.72 -47.84
C ALA A 23 -6.48 17.43 -49.15
N VAL A 24 -5.24 17.89 -49.24
CA VAL A 24 -4.65 18.53 -50.40
C VAL A 24 -4.25 17.45 -51.43
N PRO A 25 -4.50 17.64 -52.73
CA PRO A 25 -3.96 16.74 -53.76
C PRO A 25 -2.42 16.68 -53.72
N PRO A 26 -1.78 15.52 -53.94
CA PRO A 26 -0.32 15.38 -53.91
C PRO A 26 0.44 16.39 -54.77
N GLU A 27 -0.10 16.73 -55.94
CA GLU A 27 0.45 17.73 -56.87
C GLU A 27 0.43 19.16 -56.33
N GLU A 28 -0.45 19.48 -55.38
CA GLU A 28 -0.57 20.80 -54.76
C GLU A 28 0.23 20.93 -53.44
N ALA A 29 0.81 19.83 -52.95
CA ALA A 29 1.52 19.79 -51.67
C ALA A 29 2.62 20.86 -51.56
N LEU A 30 3.38 21.08 -52.64
CA LEU A 30 4.45 22.09 -52.67
C LEU A 30 3.90 23.53 -52.62
N ALA A 31 2.77 23.79 -53.29
CA ALA A 31 2.12 25.09 -53.26
C ALA A 31 1.51 25.40 -51.89
N VAL A 32 0.99 24.40 -51.19
CA VAL A 32 0.52 24.54 -49.80
C VAL A 32 1.69 24.72 -48.84
N PHE A 33 2.79 23.99 -49.04
CA PHE A 33 4.03 24.21 -48.27
C PHE A 33 4.47 25.67 -48.34
N ASP A 34 4.55 26.26 -49.53
CA ASP A 34 5.01 27.65 -49.72
C ASP A 34 4.09 28.70 -49.07
N ARG A 35 2.83 28.36 -48.81
CA ARG A 35 1.88 29.23 -48.10
C ARG A 35 1.90 29.01 -46.58
N THR A 36 2.40 27.87 -46.12
CA THR A 36 2.31 27.44 -44.72
C THR A 36 3.64 27.57 -43.98
N PHE A 37 4.75 27.36 -44.68
CA PHE A 37 6.09 27.24 -44.14
C PHE A 37 7.07 28.15 -44.88
N ALA A 38 8.17 28.53 -44.22
CA ALA A 38 9.26 29.24 -44.89
C ALA A 38 10.11 28.27 -45.72
N ALA A 39 10.71 28.74 -46.81
CA ALA A 39 11.48 27.90 -47.73
C ALA A 39 12.72 27.23 -47.09
N THR A 40 13.20 27.76 -45.96
CA THR A 40 14.32 27.22 -45.18
C THR A 40 13.89 26.23 -44.09
N GLU A 41 12.59 26.10 -43.82
CA GLU A 41 12.09 25.15 -42.83
C GLU A 41 12.09 23.72 -43.41
N THR A 42 12.27 22.74 -42.53
CA THR A 42 12.09 21.31 -42.85
C THR A 42 10.78 20.80 -42.23
N VAL A 43 10.26 19.70 -42.77
CA VAL A 43 9.00 19.09 -42.34
C VAL A 43 9.16 17.59 -42.08
N ALA A 44 8.32 17.07 -41.20
CA ALA A 44 8.05 15.64 -41.11
C ALA A 44 6.90 15.30 -42.05
N VAL A 45 7.06 14.25 -42.85
CA VAL A 45 5.99 13.63 -43.65
C VAL A 45 5.66 12.29 -43.00
N ARG A 46 4.51 12.24 -42.32
CA ARG A 46 4.04 11.10 -41.54
C ARG A 46 2.89 10.40 -42.26
N SER A 47 2.86 9.09 -42.19
CA SER A 47 1.72 8.29 -42.64
C SER A 47 0.52 8.45 -41.71
N SER A 48 -0.69 8.35 -42.26
CA SER A 48 -1.95 8.27 -41.50
C SER A 48 -2.93 7.36 -42.25
N ALA A 49 -3.04 6.10 -41.81
CA ALA A 49 -3.95 5.12 -42.43
C ALA A 49 -5.23 4.91 -41.59
N HIS A 50 -6.35 4.58 -42.24
CA HIS A 50 -7.62 4.29 -41.55
C HIS A 50 -7.53 3.08 -40.59
N ASP A 51 -6.64 2.13 -40.89
CA ASP A 51 -6.45 0.90 -40.12
C ASP A 51 -5.34 1.04 -39.06
N GLU A 52 -4.66 2.20 -39.00
CA GLU A 52 -3.51 2.43 -38.10
C GLU A 52 -3.94 2.51 -36.62
N ASP A 53 -5.13 3.08 -36.39
CA ASP A 53 -5.73 3.30 -35.07
C ASP A 53 -6.79 2.22 -34.71
N GLY A 54 -6.88 1.14 -35.50
CA GLY A 54 -7.80 0.02 -35.27
C GLY A 54 -7.27 -1.04 -34.27
N PRO A 55 -8.10 -2.03 -33.89
CA PRO A 55 -7.72 -3.10 -32.95
C PRO A 55 -6.60 -4.03 -33.44
N LEU A 56 -6.25 -3.98 -34.73
CA LEU A 56 -5.10 -4.67 -35.34
C LEU A 56 -3.97 -3.68 -35.68
N SER A 57 -3.72 -2.70 -34.80
CA SER A 57 -2.80 -1.58 -35.03
C SER A 57 -1.49 -2.04 -35.68
N ARG A 58 -1.19 -1.47 -36.84
CA ARG A 58 0.07 -1.65 -37.58
C ARG A 58 1.03 -0.49 -37.30
N ALA A 59 1.14 -0.06 -36.05
CA ALA A 59 2.04 1.00 -35.64
C ALA A 59 3.48 0.71 -36.09
N GLY A 60 4.16 1.71 -36.69
CA GLY A 60 5.53 1.57 -37.19
C GLY A 60 5.70 0.81 -38.51
N HIS A 61 4.64 0.26 -39.11
CA HIS A 61 4.73 -0.43 -40.41
C HIS A 61 4.77 0.53 -41.61
N TYR A 62 4.27 1.75 -41.45
CA TYR A 62 4.15 2.72 -42.54
C TYR A 62 5.29 3.73 -42.52
N LEU A 63 5.65 4.24 -43.70
CA LEU A 63 6.82 5.09 -43.85
C LEU A 63 6.58 6.45 -43.20
N THR A 64 7.56 6.91 -42.42
CA THR A 64 7.68 8.31 -41.98
C THR A 64 9.03 8.84 -42.43
N ARG A 65 9.05 10.07 -42.94
CA ARG A 65 10.27 10.80 -43.33
C ARG A 65 10.39 12.06 -42.47
N LEU A 66 11.49 12.17 -41.74
CA LEU A 66 11.82 13.33 -40.92
C LEU A 66 12.80 14.24 -41.66
N ASP A 67 12.85 15.51 -41.28
CA ASP A 67 13.78 16.52 -41.80
C ASP A 67 13.75 16.70 -43.33
N VAL A 68 12.55 16.63 -43.92
CA VAL A 68 12.36 16.74 -45.37
C VAL A 68 12.46 18.21 -45.77
N ALA A 69 13.43 18.53 -46.61
CA ALA A 69 13.55 19.86 -47.18
C ALA A 69 12.46 20.11 -48.24
N ARG A 70 12.14 21.38 -48.50
CA ARG A 70 11.17 21.79 -49.52
C ARG A 70 11.36 21.08 -50.88
N ALA A 71 12.61 20.93 -51.32
CA ALA A 71 12.93 20.32 -52.62
C ALA A 71 12.61 18.81 -52.67
N GLU A 72 12.58 18.14 -51.52
CA GLU A 72 12.39 16.69 -51.39
C GLU A 72 10.93 16.34 -51.07
N LEU A 73 10.12 17.33 -50.71
CA LEU A 73 8.73 17.14 -50.27
C LEU A 73 7.88 16.30 -51.23
N PRO A 74 7.86 16.54 -52.56
CA PRO A 74 7.02 15.75 -53.47
C PRO A 74 7.39 14.27 -53.45
N ALA A 75 8.69 13.95 -53.41
CA ALA A 75 9.18 12.58 -53.36
C ALA A 75 8.87 11.91 -52.01
N ALA A 76 9.03 12.63 -50.90
CA ALA A 76 8.70 12.14 -49.58
C ALA A 76 7.21 11.84 -49.43
N VAL A 77 6.33 12.76 -49.87
CA VAL A 77 4.87 12.57 -49.88
C VAL A 77 4.47 11.36 -50.72
N ALA A 78 5.01 11.23 -51.93
CA ALA A 78 4.72 10.08 -52.79
C ALA A 78 5.14 8.76 -52.14
N ALA A 79 6.33 8.71 -51.52
CA ALA A 79 6.81 7.52 -50.84
C ALA A 79 5.95 7.15 -49.62
N VAL A 80 5.52 8.13 -48.84
CA VAL A 80 4.65 7.91 -47.68
C VAL A 80 3.26 7.45 -48.11
N LEU A 81 2.63 8.10 -49.09
CA LEU A 81 1.33 7.69 -49.65
C LEU A 81 1.39 6.27 -50.23
N ALA A 82 2.46 5.93 -50.95
CA ALA A 82 2.68 4.59 -51.48
C ALA A 82 2.77 3.52 -50.38
N SER A 83 3.25 3.89 -49.18
CA SER A 83 3.31 2.97 -48.04
C SER A 83 1.95 2.71 -47.40
N VAL A 84 1.04 3.70 -47.38
CA VAL A 84 -0.28 3.59 -46.71
C VAL A 84 -1.43 3.19 -47.63
N GLY A 85 -1.28 3.27 -48.95
CA GLY A 85 -2.36 2.97 -49.90
C GLY A 85 -3.45 4.05 -49.88
N ASP A 86 -4.66 3.70 -49.47
CA ASP A 86 -5.83 4.60 -49.41
C ASP A 86 -5.80 5.60 -48.23
N GLY A 87 -4.66 5.72 -47.55
CA GLY A 87 -4.44 6.64 -46.44
C GLY A 87 -4.09 8.08 -46.86
N ALA A 88 -3.60 8.85 -45.88
CA ALA A 88 -3.13 10.21 -46.06
C ALA A 88 -1.68 10.36 -45.57
N ALA A 89 -1.02 11.42 -46.03
CA ALA A 89 0.27 11.89 -45.55
C ALA A 89 0.08 13.22 -44.80
N VAL A 90 0.52 13.28 -43.55
CA VAL A 90 0.53 14.49 -42.74
C VAL A 90 1.88 15.17 -42.91
N VAL A 91 1.88 16.38 -43.48
CA VAL A 91 3.06 17.24 -43.62
C VAL A 91 3.06 18.23 -42.46
N GLN A 92 3.98 18.08 -41.53
CA GLN A 92 4.03 18.83 -40.27
C GLN A 92 5.40 19.53 -40.12
N ARG A 93 5.43 20.79 -39.66
CA ARG A 93 6.67 21.51 -39.38
C ARG A 93 7.57 20.69 -38.46
N MET A 94 8.84 20.58 -38.83
CA MET A 94 9.83 19.94 -37.97
C MET A 94 10.09 20.81 -36.74
N VAL A 95 9.99 20.23 -35.56
CA VAL A 95 10.43 20.88 -34.32
C VAL A 95 11.90 20.53 -34.12
N PRO A 96 12.81 21.50 -34.00
CA PRO A 96 14.24 21.23 -33.76
C PRO A 96 14.45 20.82 -32.29
N ALA A 97 13.87 19.69 -31.90
CA ALA A 97 13.74 19.25 -30.53
C ALA A 97 15.10 18.87 -29.94
N GLU A 98 15.37 19.35 -28.73
CA GLU A 98 16.53 18.94 -27.92
C GLU A 98 16.27 17.57 -27.30
N LEU A 99 15.02 17.32 -26.91
CA LEU A 99 14.53 16.04 -26.42
C LEU A 99 13.27 15.64 -27.17
N SER A 100 13.12 14.34 -27.42
CA SER A 100 11.85 13.75 -27.81
C SER A 100 11.26 13.01 -26.60
N ALA A 101 9.94 12.98 -26.52
CA ALA A 101 9.24 12.33 -25.43
C ALA A 101 8.02 11.55 -25.92
N VAL A 102 7.73 10.44 -25.25
CA VAL A 102 6.51 9.64 -25.42
C VAL A 102 5.80 9.57 -24.07
N LEU A 103 4.50 9.85 -24.07
CA LEU A 103 3.65 9.76 -22.89
C LEU A 103 2.55 8.73 -23.14
N PHE A 104 2.51 7.71 -22.29
CA PHE A 104 1.31 6.91 -22.12
C PHE A 104 0.53 7.44 -20.92
N THR A 105 -0.72 7.86 -21.12
CA THR A 105 -1.56 8.39 -20.02
C THR A 105 -1.92 7.30 -19.01
N ALA A 106 -1.96 6.04 -19.46
CA ALA A 106 -2.02 4.83 -18.64
C ALA A 106 -0.91 3.86 -19.06
N ASN A 107 -0.37 3.06 -18.13
CA ASN A 107 0.74 2.17 -18.44
C ASN A 107 0.29 1.05 -19.39
N PRO A 108 0.93 0.89 -20.56
CA PRO A 108 0.54 -0.09 -21.57
C PRO A 108 0.65 -1.55 -21.11
N LEU A 109 1.35 -1.83 -20.01
CA LEU A 109 1.42 -3.15 -19.36
C LEU A 109 0.17 -3.48 -18.54
N GLY A 110 -0.80 -2.57 -18.44
CA GLY A 110 -2.10 -2.82 -17.80
C GLY A 110 -2.38 -1.97 -16.56
N LEU A 111 -1.45 -1.16 -16.07
CA LEU A 111 -1.66 -0.32 -14.88
C LEU A 111 -2.33 1.02 -15.27
N ARG A 112 -3.66 1.11 -15.06
CA ARG A 112 -4.52 2.21 -15.52
C ARG A 112 -4.25 3.55 -14.84
N ASN A 113 -3.85 3.55 -13.58
CA ASN A 113 -3.64 4.77 -12.79
C ASN A 113 -2.15 5.16 -12.69
N GLU A 114 -1.35 4.83 -13.70
CA GLU A 114 0.03 5.24 -13.80
C GLU A 114 0.32 5.78 -15.21
N SER A 115 0.85 7.00 -15.29
CA SER A 115 1.38 7.53 -16.54
C SER A 115 2.85 7.16 -16.69
N VAL A 116 3.26 6.88 -17.93
CA VAL A 116 4.64 6.52 -18.29
C VAL A 116 5.16 7.56 -19.26
N VAL A 117 6.30 8.19 -18.94
CA VAL A 117 6.93 9.23 -19.75
C VAL A 117 8.34 8.79 -20.11
N THR A 118 8.59 8.53 -21.38
CA THR A 118 9.92 8.17 -21.87
C THR A 118 10.54 9.37 -22.58
N VAL A 119 11.79 9.71 -22.27
CA VAL A 119 12.52 10.83 -22.88
C VAL A 119 13.88 10.39 -23.41
N ALA A 120 14.19 10.80 -24.64
CA ALA A 120 15.46 10.52 -25.30
C ALA A 120 16.04 11.80 -25.93
N ALA A 121 17.36 11.82 -26.11
CA ALA A 121 18.07 12.98 -26.65
C ALA A 121 17.87 13.06 -28.17
N GLY A 122 17.58 14.27 -28.67
CA GLY A 122 17.41 14.54 -30.09
C GLY A 122 16.02 14.19 -30.64
N VAL A 123 15.92 14.29 -31.96
CA VAL A 123 14.65 14.32 -32.69
C VAL A 123 14.13 12.91 -32.98
N GLY A 124 12.91 12.61 -32.53
CA GLY A 124 12.24 11.35 -32.84
C GLY A 124 12.91 10.09 -32.28
N THR A 125 13.83 10.24 -31.33
CA THR A 125 14.61 9.15 -30.76
C THR A 125 13.88 8.39 -29.65
N ALA A 126 12.91 9.01 -28.99
CA ALA A 126 12.14 8.39 -27.91
C ALA A 126 11.19 7.27 -28.38
N VAL A 127 10.92 7.18 -29.69
CA VAL A 127 10.18 6.08 -30.32
C VAL A 127 11.10 5.00 -30.89
N SER A 128 12.42 5.13 -30.74
CA SER A 128 13.42 4.19 -31.23
C SER A 128 14.02 3.38 -30.08
N ASP A 129 14.04 2.05 -30.22
CA ASP A 129 14.66 1.14 -29.26
C ASP A 129 16.21 1.23 -29.23
N GLU A 130 16.81 1.93 -30.20
CA GLU A 130 18.27 2.03 -30.34
C GLU A 130 18.90 3.17 -29.53
N THR A 131 18.10 4.09 -28.99
CA THR A 131 18.60 5.25 -28.24
C THR A 131 18.37 5.09 -26.74
N PRO A 132 19.40 5.29 -25.88
CA PRO A 132 19.20 5.32 -24.43
C PRO A 132 18.17 6.38 -24.04
N ALA A 133 17.13 5.96 -23.32
CA ALA A 133 16.02 6.81 -22.89
C ALA A 133 15.78 6.68 -21.38
N THR A 134 15.41 7.79 -20.75
CA THR A 134 14.97 7.80 -19.35
C THR A 134 13.47 7.68 -19.29
N THR A 135 12.97 6.77 -18.47
CA THR A 135 11.53 6.53 -18.30
C THR A 135 11.07 6.95 -16.91
N GLY A 136 10.17 7.92 -16.84
CA GLY A 136 9.46 8.31 -15.63
C GLY A 136 8.13 7.58 -15.49
N TYR A 137 7.82 7.14 -14.27
CA TYR A 137 6.56 6.52 -13.91
C TYR A 137 5.88 7.37 -12.85
N VAL A 138 4.61 7.73 -13.07
CA VAL A 138 3.85 8.60 -12.17
C VAL A 138 2.54 7.95 -11.77
N ASN A 139 2.43 7.56 -10.50
CA ASN A 139 1.17 7.09 -9.96
C ASN A 139 0.20 8.27 -9.82
N LEU A 140 -0.92 8.20 -10.51
CA LEU A 140 -1.86 9.32 -10.63
C LEU A 140 -2.72 9.50 -9.38
N THR A 141 -2.83 8.47 -8.54
CA THR A 141 -3.61 8.50 -7.30
C THR A 141 -2.87 9.21 -6.17
N ASP A 142 -1.54 9.04 -6.11
CA ASP A 142 -0.71 9.59 -5.02
C ASP A 142 0.22 10.71 -5.47
N GLY A 143 0.39 10.92 -6.78
CA GLY A 143 1.37 11.85 -7.35
C GLY A 143 2.82 11.41 -7.14
N GLN A 144 3.06 10.18 -6.67
CA GLN A 144 4.42 9.67 -6.49
C GLN A 144 5.01 9.30 -7.84
N ALA A 145 6.25 9.75 -8.05
CA ALA A 145 6.98 9.50 -9.28
C ALA A 145 8.38 8.99 -9.01
N TRP A 146 8.89 8.20 -9.96
CA TRP A 146 10.27 7.74 -10.00
C TRP A 146 10.71 7.57 -11.46
N THR A 147 12.01 7.63 -11.69
CA THR A 147 12.61 7.49 -13.02
C THR A 147 13.57 6.33 -13.06
N GLU A 148 13.64 5.71 -14.23
CA GLU A 148 14.60 4.68 -14.60
C GLU A 148 15.49 5.21 -15.71
N SER A 149 16.80 5.27 -15.46
CA SER A 149 17.76 5.80 -16.41
C SER A 149 18.89 4.79 -16.68
N PRO A 150 19.03 4.30 -17.91
CA PRO A 150 20.21 3.56 -18.34
C PRO A 150 21.41 4.50 -18.56
N PRO A 151 22.65 3.98 -18.57
CA PRO A 151 23.84 4.79 -18.85
C PRO A 151 23.74 5.52 -20.20
N GLY A 152 23.99 6.83 -20.19
CA GLY A 152 23.97 7.67 -21.39
C GLY A 152 22.59 8.21 -21.81
N ALA A 153 21.51 7.85 -21.11
CA ALA A 153 20.20 8.49 -21.29
C ALA A 153 20.20 9.94 -20.75
N PRO A 154 19.40 10.85 -21.35
CA PRO A 154 19.24 12.20 -20.82
C PRO A 154 18.49 12.19 -19.49
N ASP A 155 18.72 13.20 -18.65
CA ASP A 155 17.92 13.41 -17.45
C ASP A 155 16.46 13.76 -17.80
N LEU A 156 15.52 13.37 -16.93
CA LEU A 156 14.12 13.78 -17.00
C LEU A 156 13.83 14.81 -15.89
N PRO A 157 13.83 16.13 -16.21
CA PRO A 157 13.60 17.16 -15.21
C PRO A 157 12.17 17.11 -14.65
N GLY A 158 12.00 17.37 -13.35
CA GLY A 158 10.70 17.37 -12.69
C GLY A 158 9.66 18.28 -13.37
N TRP A 159 10.07 19.49 -13.80
CA TRP A 159 9.16 20.40 -14.51
C TRP A 159 8.61 19.81 -15.81
N LEU A 160 9.43 19.02 -16.52
CA LEU A 160 9.03 18.42 -17.79
C LEU A 160 8.07 17.25 -17.52
N LEU A 161 8.37 16.43 -16.52
CA LEU A 161 7.49 15.36 -16.08
C LEU A 161 6.10 15.90 -15.69
N ASP A 162 6.07 16.97 -14.90
CA ASP A 162 4.82 17.62 -14.46
C ASP A 162 4.00 18.17 -15.64
N GLU A 163 4.66 18.89 -16.56
CA GLU A 163 4.02 19.49 -17.74
C GLU A 163 3.46 18.41 -18.68
N VAL A 164 4.23 17.35 -18.93
CA VAL A 164 3.84 16.25 -19.81
C VAL A 164 2.66 15.47 -19.21
N VAL A 165 2.72 15.12 -17.92
CA VAL A 165 1.62 14.42 -17.24
C VAL A 165 0.36 15.30 -17.18
N ALA A 166 0.50 16.60 -16.90
CA ALA A 166 -0.63 17.52 -16.91
C ALA A 166 -1.28 17.63 -18.29
N THR A 167 -0.47 17.65 -19.35
CA THR A 167 -0.92 17.66 -20.75
C THR A 167 -1.67 16.36 -21.09
N GLY A 168 -1.10 15.20 -20.77
CA GLY A 168 -1.76 13.91 -20.98
C GLY A 168 -3.12 13.81 -20.29
N ARG A 169 -3.22 14.24 -19.04
CA ARG A 169 -4.50 14.24 -18.30
C ARG A 169 -5.58 15.09 -18.98
N ARG A 170 -5.22 16.27 -19.50
CA ARG A 170 -6.17 17.11 -20.25
C ARG A 170 -6.63 16.41 -21.52
N LEU A 171 -5.69 15.81 -22.27
CA LEU A 171 -5.98 15.12 -23.52
C LEU A 171 -6.84 13.88 -23.32
N GLU A 172 -6.52 13.06 -22.32
CA GLU A 172 -7.28 11.86 -21.95
C GLU A 172 -8.72 12.22 -21.52
N LEU A 173 -8.90 13.29 -20.75
CA LEU A 173 -10.24 13.78 -20.37
C LEU A 173 -11.08 14.18 -21.60
N LEU A 174 -10.46 14.80 -22.60
CA LEU A 174 -11.13 15.21 -23.84
C LEU A 174 -11.42 14.01 -24.76
N ALA A 175 -10.50 13.06 -24.86
CA ALA A 175 -10.65 11.85 -25.69
C ALA A 175 -11.62 10.83 -25.07
N GLY A 176 -11.74 10.79 -23.74
CA GLY A 176 -12.56 9.83 -23.01
C GLY A 176 -11.94 8.42 -22.92
N HIS A 177 -10.69 8.25 -23.35
CA HIS A 177 -9.93 7.00 -23.30
C HIS A 177 -8.43 7.26 -23.16
N PRO A 178 -7.63 6.28 -22.68
CA PRO A 178 -6.18 6.45 -22.57
C PRO A 178 -5.50 6.70 -23.90
N LEU A 179 -4.40 7.47 -23.85
CA LEU A 179 -3.66 7.95 -25.00
C LEU A 179 -2.17 7.64 -24.92
N ASP A 180 -1.61 7.28 -26.07
CA ASP A 180 -0.19 7.35 -26.40
C ASP A 180 0.08 8.67 -27.13
N VAL A 181 0.94 9.52 -26.58
CA VAL A 181 1.18 10.89 -27.03
C VAL A 181 2.67 11.09 -27.33
N GLU A 182 2.98 11.41 -28.59
CA GLU A 182 4.31 11.79 -29.02
C GLU A 182 4.54 13.30 -28.86
N LEU A 183 5.68 13.67 -28.31
CA LEU A 183 6.01 15.02 -27.89
C LEU A 183 7.42 15.41 -28.34
N ALA A 184 7.60 16.70 -28.63
CA ALA A 184 8.91 17.32 -28.84
C ALA A 184 9.15 18.40 -27.80
N VAL A 185 10.38 18.47 -27.27
CA VAL A 185 10.78 19.47 -26.28
C VAL A 185 11.84 20.38 -26.87
N LEU A 186 11.58 21.69 -26.82
CA LEU A 186 12.51 22.73 -27.23
C LEU A 186 12.60 23.76 -26.10
N GLY A 187 13.72 23.78 -25.35
CA GLY A 187 13.84 24.58 -24.14
C GLY A 187 12.79 24.21 -23.09
N ARG A 188 11.89 25.15 -22.76
CA ARG A 188 10.75 24.93 -21.82
C ARG A 188 9.41 24.71 -22.54
N GLU A 189 9.44 24.53 -23.85
CA GLU A 189 8.23 24.35 -24.64
C GLU A 189 8.01 22.87 -24.98
N VAL A 190 6.82 22.37 -24.67
CA VAL A 190 6.37 21.03 -25.04
C VAL A 190 5.41 21.14 -26.22
N TRP A 191 5.74 20.46 -27.32
CA TRP A 191 4.95 20.41 -28.54
C TRP A 191 4.32 19.03 -28.71
N VAL A 192 2.99 18.97 -28.88
CA VAL A 192 2.28 17.72 -29.14
C VAL A 192 2.38 17.40 -30.64
N LEU A 193 3.04 16.29 -30.96
CA LEU A 193 3.24 15.84 -32.33
C LEU A 193 2.09 14.93 -32.77
N GLN A 194 1.70 13.99 -31.92
CA GLN A 194 0.68 12.99 -32.21
C GLN A 194 0.02 12.49 -30.91
N ALA A 195 -1.24 12.06 -30.98
CA ALA A 195 -1.95 11.42 -29.88
C ALA A 195 -2.84 10.31 -30.45
N ARG A 196 -2.75 9.09 -29.89
CA ARG A 196 -3.43 7.87 -30.38
C ARG A 196 -4.04 7.09 -29.20
N PRO A 197 -5.11 6.31 -29.37
CA PRO A 197 -5.62 5.43 -28.32
C PRO A 197 -4.61 4.33 -27.94
N ILE A 198 -4.50 4.02 -26.65
CA ILE A 198 -3.74 2.83 -26.20
C ILE A 198 -4.61 1.58 -26.42
N THR A 199 -4.26 0.73 -27.39
CA THR A 199 -5.04 -0.47 -27.75
C THR A 199 -4.63 -1.73 -26.98
N THR A 200 -3.49 -1.71 -26.28
CA THR A 200 -3.00 -2.85 -25.48
C THR A 200 -3.75 -3.03 -24.17
N LEU A 201 -4.44 -1.98 -23.70
CA LEU A 201 -5.28 -2.03 -22.51
C LEU A 201 -6.58 -2.76 -22.87
N GLY A 202 -6.71 -4.00 -22.42
CA GLY A 202 -7.92 -4.79 -22.66
C GLY A 202 -9.17 -4.20 -21.99
N ASP A 203 -10.34 -4.60 -22.49
CA ASP A 203 -11.65 -4.30 -21.90
C ASP A 203 -12.00 -5.21 -20.70
N GLY A 204 -11.00 -5.91 -20.14
CA GLY A 204 -11.17 -6.82 -19.02
C GLY A 204 -11.57 -6.10 -17.73
N PRO A 205 -12.09 -6.84 -16.73
CA PRO A 205 -12.41 -6.27 -15.43
C PRO A 205 -11.16 -5.69 -14.77
N SER A 206 -11.31 -4.55 -14.10
CA SER A 206 -10.22 -3.92 -13.36
C SER A 206 -9.99 -4.63 -12.03
N VAL A 207 -8.73 -4.87 -11.68
CA VAL A 207 -8.32 -5.32 -10.34
C VAL A 207 -7.75 -4.12 -9.58
N THR A 208 -8.28 -3.85 -8.40
CA THR A 208 -7.84 -2.69 -7.60
C THR A 208 -7.12 -3.15 -6.35
N LEU A 209 -5.82 -2.90 -6.30
CA LEU A 209 -5.00 -3.08 -5.12
C LEU A 209 -4.99 -1.82 -4.28
N ASP A 210 -5.30 -1.94 -3.00
CA ASP A 210 -5.36 -0.82 -2.06
C ASP A 210 -4.60 -1.16 -0.77
N SER A 211 -3.72 -0.25 -0.32
CA SER A 211 -2.91 -0.44 0.88
C SER A 211 -3.51 0.18 2.15
N SER A 212 -4.74 0.72 2.08
CA SER A 212 -5.45 1.25 3.24
C SER A 212 -5.59 0.17 4.32
N ASN A 213 -5.12 0.48 5.53
CA ASN A 213 -5.09 -0.38 6.71
C ASN A 213 -4.23 -1.66 6.62
N ILE A 214 -4.14 -2.36 5.48
CA ILE A 214 -3.29 -3.56 5.36
C ILE A 214 -1.81 -3.25 5.60
N VAL A 215 -1.39 -2.03 5.29
CA VAL A 215 -0.04 -1.53 5.54
C VAL A 215 0.31 -1.43 7.03
N GLU A 216 -0.67 -1.28 7.92
CA GLU A 216 -0.47 -1.37 9.39
C GLU A 216 -0.20 -2.82 9.82
N SER A 217 -0.73 -3.78 9.05
CA SER A 217 -0.56 -5.22 9.32
C SER A 217 0.75 -5.74 8.75
N TYR A 218 1.07 -5.36 7.51
CA TYR A 218 2.26 -5.80 6.80
C TYR A 218 3.00 -4.58 6.24
N PRO A 219 3.69 -3.81 7.11
CA PRO A 219 4.35 -2.57 6.72
C PRO A 219 5.52 -2.82 5.75
N GLY A 220 5.78 -1.92 4.81
CA GLY A 220 6.97 -2.02 3.95
C GLY A 220 7.06 -3.32 3.15
N LEU A 221 8.29 -3.82 2.96
CA LEU A 221 8.52 -5.06 2.23
C LEU A 221 8.20 -6.28 3.11
N VAL A 222 7.64 -7.32 2.49
CA VAL A 222 7.38 -8.63 3.10
C VAL A 222 8.23 -9.71 2.45
N SER A 223 8.59 -10.72 3.24
CA SER A 223 9.26 -11.92 2.74
C SER A 223 8.34 -12.73 1.80
N PRO A 224 8.89 -13.49 0.85
CA PRO A 224 8.13 -14.46 0.03
C PRO A 224 7.27 -15.41 0.87
N LEU A 225 7.77 -15.80 2.06
CA LEU A 225 7.05 -16.69 2.95
C LEU A 225 5.78 -16.02 3.50
N THR A 226 5.91 -14.79 4.02
CA THR A 226 4.75 -14.03 4.47
C THR A 226 3.79 -13.75 3.31
N ALA A 227 4.31 -13.39 2.13
CA ALA A 227 3.48 -13.13 0.95
C ALA A 227 2.64 -14.33 0.49
N SER A 228 3.13 -15.56 0.70
CA SER A 228 2.39 -16.80 0.39
C SER A 228 1.48 -17.29 1.51
N PHE A 229 1.83 -17.02 2.78
CA PHE A 229 1.00 -17.35 3.94
C PHE A 229 -0.27 -16.47 4.03
N VAL A 230 -0.16 -15.17 3.75
CA VAL A 230 -1.25 -14.22 3.98
C VAL A 230 -2.51 -14.53 3.15
N PRO A 231 -2.44 -14.86 1.85
CA PRO A 231 -3.60 -15.30 1.08
C PRO A 231 -4.32 -16.51 1.69
N LEU A 232 -3.59 -17.54 2.15
CA LEU A 232 -4.16 -18.73 2.79
C LEU A 232 -4.90 -18.41 4.10
N ALA A 233 -4.32 -17.51 4.89
CA ALA A 233 -4.94 -17.01 6.11
C ALA A 233 -6.27 -16.30 5.81
N TYR A 234 -6.28 -15.39 4.82
CA TYR A 234 -7.50 -14.65 4.45
C TYR A 234 -8.55 -15.58 3.83
N GLU A 235 -8.15 -16.50 2.95
CA GLU A 235 -9.06 -17.45 2.30
C GLU A 235 -9.84 -18.26 3.36
N GLY A 236 -9.13 -18.85 4.34
CA GLY A 236 -9.76 -19.65 5.40
C GLY A 236 -10.81 -18.87 6.20
N VAL A 237 -10.50 -17.65 6.64
CA VAL A 237 -11.41 -16.83 7.45
C VAL A 237 -12.64 -16.40 6.65
N PHE A 238 -12.44 -15.92 5.42
CA PHE A 238 -13.55 -15.41 4.61
C PHE A 238 -14.42 -16.51 4.03
N ALA A 239 -13.86 -17.68 3.73
CA ALA A 239 -14.64 -18.87 3.36
C ALA A 239 -15.54 -19.31 4.52
N SER A 240 -15.00 -19.34 5.74
CA SER A 240 -15.77 -19.66 6.94
C SER A 240 -16.90 -18.66 7.17
N LEU A 241 -16.62 -17.35 7.06
CA LEU A 241 -17.63 -16.30 7.18
C LEU A 241 -18.75 -16.46 6.13
N ALA A 242 -18.38 -16.68 4.87
CA ALA A 242 -19.33 -16.89 3.78
C ALA A 242 -20.22 -18.10 4.06
N GLN A 243 -19.64 -19.21 4.51
CA GLN A 243 -20.38 -20.41 4.88
C GLN A 243 -21.31 -20.16 6.09
N ARG A 244 -20.85 -19.42 7.10
CA ARG A 244 -21.64 -19.09 8.30
C ARG A 244 -22.92 -18.31 7.97
N ILE A 245 -22.80 -17.26 7.15
CA ILE A 245 -23.91 -16.35 6.86
C ILE A 245 -24.84 -16.89 5.76
N THR A 246 -24.30 -17.61 4.77
CA THR A 246 -25.08 -18.15 3.64
C THR A 246 -25.64 -19.54 3.92
N ARG A 247 -24.92 -20.38 4.68
CA ARG A 247 -25.18 -21.82 4.87
C ARG A 247 -25.54 -22.56 3.58
N ASP A 248 -24.93 -22.14 2.47
CA ASP A 248 -25.17 -22.70 1.15
C ASP A 248 -23.82 -22.93 0.45
N PRO A 249 -23.37 -24.19 0.37
CA PRO A 249 -22.10 -24.53 -0.27
C PRO A 249 -22.00 -24.07 -1.73
N ARG A 250 -23.12 -23.94 -2.44
CA ARG A 250 -23.12 -23.46 -3.83
C ARG A 250 -22.74 -21.99 -3.91
N VAL A 251 -23.17 -21.20 -2.93
CA VAL A 251 -22.81 -19.78 -2.84
C VAL A 251 -21.34 -19.65 -2.47
N VAL A 252 -20.84 -20.45 -1.53
CA VAL A 252 -19.42 -20.45 -1.19
C VAL A 252 -18.57 -20.82 -2.42
N ALA A 253 -18.94 -21.86 -3.16
CA ALA A 253 -18.24 -22.25 -4.38
C ALA A 253 -18.24 -21.13 -5.45
N ALA A 254 -19.37 -20.42 -5.62
CA ALA A 254 -19.47 -19.31 -6.57
C ALA A 254 -18.60 -18.08 -6.21
N TYR A 255 -18.14 -17.99 -4.96
CA TYR A 255 -17.27 -16.92 -4.45
C TYR A 255 -15.87 -17.43 -4.10
N ALA A 256 -15.51 -18.68 -4.42
CA ALA A 256 -14.22 -19.27 -4.04
C ALA A 256 -13.03 -18.46 -4.57
N GLU A 257 -13.09 -18.01 -5.83
CA GLU A 257 -12.07 -17.13 -6.41
C GLU A 257 -11.98 -15.79 -5.69
N THR A 258 -13.12 -15.17 -5.38
CA THR A 258 -13.19 -13.90 -4.62
C THR A 258 -12.52 -14.03 -3.26
N VAL A 259 -12.77 -15.14 -2.56
CA VAL A 259 -12.23 -15.39 -1.22
C VAL A 259 -10.72 -15.70 -1.27
N ARG A 260 -10.25 -16.41 -2.30
CA ARG A 260 -8.82 -16.68 -2.52
C ARG A 260 -8.02 -15.41 -2.84
N THR A 261 -8.67 -14.45 -3.50
CA THR A 261 -8.05 -13.23 -4.00
C THR A 261 -8.43 -12.01 -3.16
N MET A 262 -8.63 -12.16 -1.84
CA MET A 262 -8.95 -11.03 -0.95
C MET A 262 -7.76 -10.07 -0.75
N VAL A 263 -6.55 -10.58 -0.96
CA VAL A 263 -5.26 -9.91 -0.79
C VAL A 263 -4.33 -10.33 -1.91
N ALA A 264 -3.36 -9.49 -2.24
CA ALA A 264 -2.31 -9.79 -3.20
C ALA A 264 -0.99 -9.13 -2.79
N ALA A 265 0.13 -9.75 -3.14
CA ALA A 265 1.43 -9.12 -3.10
C ALA A 265 1.69 -8.41 -4.44
N HIS A 266 2.30 -7.23 -4.39
CA HIS A 266 2.81 -6.53 -5.56
C HIS A 266 4.13 -5.85 -5.21
N SER A 267 5.18 -6.16 -5.97
CA SER A 267 6.55 -5.65 -5.82
C SER A 267 7.00 -5.67 -4.35
N GLY A 268 6.87 -6.85 -3.73
CA GLY A 268 7.28 -7.12 -2.35
C GLY A 268 6.39 -6.53 -1.26
N ARG A 269 5.19 -6.01 -1.55
CA ARG A 269 4.29 -5.34 -0.58
C ARG A 269 2.89 -5.94 -0.64
N MET A 270 2.18 -5.98 0.50
CA MET A 270 0.82 -6.53 0.57
C MET A 270 -0.26 -5.48 0.34
N TYR A 271 -1.28 -5.86 -0.43
CA TYR A 271 -2.45 -5.03 -0.74
C TYR A 271 -3.74 -5.82 -0.54
N TYR A 272 -4.83 -5.11 -0.20
CA TYR A 272 -6.17 -5.64 -0.39
C TYR A 272 -6.52 -5.60 -1.88
N ARG A 273 -7.08 -6.69 -2.41
CA ARG A 273 -7.84 -6.65 -3.66
C ARG A 273 -9.24 -6.17 -3.33
N ILE A 274 -9.41 -4.86 -3.32
CA ILE A 274 -10.57 -4.21 -2.69
C ILE A 274 -11.88 -4.55 -3.41
N ASP A 275 -11.82 -4.89 -4.70
CA ASP A 275 -12.92 -5.43 -5.50
C ASP A 275 -13.48 -6.74 -4.91
N SER A 276 -12.62 -7.66 -4.46
CA SER A 276 -13.03 -8.91 -3.83
C SER A 276 -13.79 -8.67 -2.51
N TRP A 277 -13.35 -7.69 -1.73
CA TRP A 277 -14.05 -7.29 -0.50
C TRP A 277 -15.46 -6.78 -0.79
N TYR A 278 -15.60 -5.87 -1.73
CA TYR A 278 -16.91 -5.31 -2.10
C TYR A 278 -17.83 -6.39 -2.66
N ARG A 279 -17.31 -7.29 -3.49
CA ARG A 279 -18.08 -8.42 -4.03
C ARG A 279 -18.61 -9.32 -2.91
N LEU A 280 -17.81 -9.64 -1.91
CA LEU A 280 -18.25 -10.46 -0.78
C LEU A 280 -19.26 -9.72 0.12
N MET A 281 -19.03 -8.45 0.42
CA MET A 281 -19.94 -7.64 1.25
C MET A 281 -21.34 -7.48 0.64
N GLN A 282 -21.46 -7.57 -0.69
CA GLN A 282 -22.75 -7.51 -1.39
C GLN A 282 -23.68 -8.71 -1.12
N LEU A 283 -23.17 -9.81 -0.54
CA LEU A 283 -23.99 -10.90 -0.03
C LEU A 283 -24.97 -10.43 1.05
N ALA A 284 -24.58 -9.42 1.84
CA ALA A 284 -25.44 -8.84 2.87
C ALA A 284 -26.46 -7.83 2.28
N PRO A 285 -27.65 -7.68 2.91
CA PRO A 285 -28.54 -6.58 2.59
C PRO A 285 -27.93 -5.23 3.01
N ALA A 286 -28.37 -4.14 2.39
CA ALA A 286 -27.88 -2.79 2.66
C ALA A 286 -26.34 -2.63 2.49
N SER A 287 -25.72 -3.47 1.66
CA SER A 287 -24.27 -3.49 1.41
C SER A 287 -23.71 -2.12 1.04
N ARG A 288 -24.39 -1.34 0.19
CA ARG A 288 -23.98 0.04 -0.18
C ARG A 288 -23.75 0.95 1.03
N TRP A 289 -24.59 0.84 2.06
CA TRP A 289 -24.41 1.64 3.27
C TRP A 289 -23.25 1.10 4.11
N TYR A 290 -23.16 -0.22 4.29
CA TYR A 290 -22.08 -0.84 5.06
C TYR A 290 -20.70 -0.64 4.42
N ILE A 291 -20.59 -0.75 3.09
CA ILE A 291 -19.35 -0.50 2.34
C ILE A 291 -18.82 0.91 2.62
N ARG A 292 -19.69 1.92 2.65
CA ARG A 292 -19.29 3.30 3.01
C ARG A 292 -18.75 3.39 4.44
N VAL A 293 -19.45 2.80 5.40
CA VAL A 293 -18.99 2.75 6.80
C VAL A 293 -17.64 2.05 6.92
N TRP A 294 -17.43 0.97 6.16
CA TRP A 294 -16.18 0.23 6.12
C TRP A 294 -15.05 1.03 5.47
N GLN A 295 -15.31 1.69 4.33
CA GLN A 295 -14.36 2.59 3.65
C GLN A 295 -13.91 3.71 4.59
N ASP A 296 -14.85 4.37 5.27
CA ASP A 296 -14.57 5.42 6.27
C ASP A 296 -13.68 4.88 7.40
N SER A 297 -13.99 3.67 7.89
CA SER A 297 -13.26 3.05 9.01
C SER A 297 -11.83 2.65 8.64
N LEU A 298 -11.60 2.24 7.39
CA LEU A 298 -10.26 1.88 6.89
C LEU A 298 -9.45 3.06 6.37
N GLY A 299 -10.05 4.24 6.21
CA GLY A 299 -9.39 5.40 5.63
C GLY A 299 -9.25 5.33 4.10
N VAL A 300 -10.13 4.58 3.43
CA VAL A 300 -10.17 4.49 1.97
C VAL A 300 -10.65 5.84 1.41
N THR A 301 -9.76 6.58 0.76
CA THR A 301 -10.11 7.93 0.26
C THR A 301 -10.77 7.88 -1.13
N ASP A 302 -10.40 6.92 -1.96
CA ASP A 302 -11.01 6.72 -3.28
C ASP A 302 -12.07 5.61 -3.16
N ARG A 303 -13.33 6.00 -3.31
CA ARG A 303 -14.50 5.20 -2.96
C ARG A 303 -15.20 4.60 -4.16
N GLU A 304 -14.72 4.90 -5.37
CA GLU A 304 -15.32 4.39 -6.59
C GLU A 304 -15.05 2.89 -6.71
N TYR A 305 -16.09 2.14 -7.09
CA TYR A 305 -15.99 0.72 -7.39
C TYR A 305 -17.16 0.29 -8.27
N ASP A 306 -16.90 -0.67 -9.15
CA ASP A 306 -17.94 -1.32 -9.94
C ASP A 306 -18.76 -2.27 -9.06
N GLU A 307 -20.09 -2.27 -9.22
CA GLU A 307 -20.95 -3.24 -8.53
C GLU A 307 -21.09 -4.52 -9.36
N PRO A 308 -20.29 -5.58 -9.10
CA PRO A 308 -20.45 -6.84 -9.81
C PRO A 308 -21.84 -7.46 -9.59
N PRO A 309 -22.34 -8.24 -10.55
CA PRO A 309 -23.61 -8.93 -10.40
C PRO A 309 -23.61 -9.90 -9.21
N ILE A 310 -24.70 -9.88 -8.44
CA ILE A 310 -24.85 -10.68 -7.23
C ILE A 310 -25.49 -12.03 -7.57
N ALA A 311 -24.86 -13.13 -7.20
CA ALA A 311 -25.35 -14.50 -7.45
C ALA A 311 -26.49 -14.95 -6.51
N LEU A 312 -27.27 -14.02 -5.94
CA LEU A 312 -28.33 -14.31 -4.97
C LEU A 312 -29.65 -13.62 -5.31
N SER A 313 -30.75 -14.37 -5.17
CA SER A 313 -32.09 -13.80 -5.22
C SER A 313 -32.36 -12.87 -4.04
N ARG A 314 -33.30 -11.92 -4.20
CA ARG A 314 -33.68 -10.97 -3.14
C ARG A 314 -34.11 -11.67 -1.83
N LEU A 315 -34.83 -12.79 -1.94
CA LEU A 315 -35.25 -13.59 -0.79
C LEU A 315 -34.07 -14.29 -0.09
N ALA A 316 -33.11 -14.80 -0.87
CA ALA A 316 -31.89 -15.38 -0.31
C ALA A 316 -31.07 -14.32 0.45
N ARG A 317 -30.94 -13.12 -0.12
CA ARG A 317 -30.28 -11.98 0.56
C ARG A 317 -30.97 -11.57 1.85
N LEU A 318 -32.29 -11.59 1.90
CA LEU A 318 -33.02 -11.33 3.14
C LEU A 318 -32.73 -12.39 4.21
N ARG A 319 -32.66 -13.67 3.82
CA ARG A 319 -32.27 -14.77 4.72
C ARG A 319 -30.84 -14.62 5.24
N VAL A 320 -29.90 -14.26 4.36
CA VAL A 320 -28.51 -13.93 4.75
C VAL A 320 -28.52 -12.78 5.75
N GLY A 321 -29.30 -11.72 5.52
CA GLY A 321 -29.47 -10.61 6.45
C GLY A 321 -29.94 -11.01 7.85
N MET A 322 -31.02 -11.79 7.93
CA MET A 322 -31.53 -12.28 9.22
C MET A 322 -30.51 -13.12 9.97
N ARG A 323 -29.74 -13.94 9.26
CA ARG A 323 -28.66 -14.76 9.84
C ARG A 323 -27.50 -13.89 10.31
N LEU A 324 -27.05 -12.94 9.48
CA LEU A 324 -26.01 -12.00 9.84
C LEU A 324 -26.37 -11.27 11.14
N LEU A 325 -27.61 -10.78 11.31
CA LEU A 325 -28.04 -10.17 12.56
C LEU A 325 -27.94 -11.11 13.77
N ARG A 326 -28.30 -12.38 13.60
CA ARG A 326 -28.17 -13.41 14.66
C ARG A 326 -26.71 -13.67 15.00
N GLU A 327 -25.84 -13.82 14.00
CA GLU A 327 -24.40 -14.06 14.20
C GLU A 327 -23.72 -12.83 14.82
N LEU A 328 -24.09 -11.61 14.44
CA LEU A 328 -23.63 -10.36 15.07
C LEU A 328 -24.05 -10.28 16.55
N ALA A 329 -25.25 -10.78 16.91
CA ALA A 329 -25.68 -10.86 18.30
C ALA A 329 -24.90 -11.92 19.10
N ALA A 330 -24.50 -13.02 18.45
CA ALA A 330 -23.73 -14.11 19.07
C ALA A 330 -22.21 -13.85 19.12
N ALA A 331 -21.70 -12.89 18.34
CA ALA A 331 -20.27 -12.60 18.23
C ALA A 331 -19.52 -12.43 19.57
N PRO A 332 -20.06 -11.76 20.63
CA PRO A 332 -19.38 -11.69 21.92
C PRO A 332 -19.07 -13.06 22.54
N ALA A 333 -20.06 -13.97 22.52
CA ALA A 333 -19.87 -15.32 23.07
C ALA A 333 -18.90 -16.14 22.22
N GLY A 334 -18.95 -15.95 20.90
CA GLY A 334 -18.01 -16.60 20.00
C GLY A 334 -16.57 -16.13 20.19
N LEU A 335 -16.33 -14.85 20.51
CA LEU A 335 -14.98 -14.36 20.86
C LEU A 335 -14.45 -15.01 22.14
N VAL A 336 -15.29 -15.19 23.16
CA VAL A 336 -14.91 -15.91 24.39
C VAL A 336 -14.53 -17.36 24.07
N ALA A 337 -15.32 -18.04 23.24
CA ALA A 337 -15.03 -19.41 22.82
C ALA A 337 -13.75 -19.52 21.97
N LEU A 338 -13.50 -18.54 21.09
CA LEU A 338 -12.28 -18.45 20.31
C LEU A 338 -11.06 -18.31 21.22
N ARG A 339 -11.09 -17.37 22.18
CA ARG A 339 -10.00 -17.16 23.14
C ARG A 339 -9.70 -18.40 23.95
N ALA A 340 -10.73 -19.11 24.44
CA ALA A 340 -10.55 -20.37 25.13
C ALA A 340 -9.89 -21.45 24.26
N THR A 341 -10.21 -21.46 22.95
CA THR A 341 -9.57 -22.37 21.99
C THR A 341 -8.09 -22.01 21.80
N VAL A 342 -7.78 -20.72 21.61
CA VAL A 342 -6.40 -20.24 21.46
C VAL A 342 -5.57 -20.57 22.70
N GLU A 343 -6.11 -20.37 23.90
CA GLU A 343 -5.38 -20.65 25.14
C GLU A 343 -5.07 -22.15 25.30
N ALA A 344 -6.05 -23.03 25.04
CA ALA A 344 -5.84 -24.47 25.08
C ALA A 344 -4.80 -24.96 24.04
N GLU A 345 -4.79 -24.34 22.85
CA GLU A 345 -3.77 -24.64 21.84
C GLU A 345 -2.38 -24.17 22.27
N ARG A 346 -2.26 -22.98 22.88
CA ARG A 346 -0.98 -22.45 23.40
C ARG A 346 -0.33 -23.37 24.43
N GLU A 347 -1.11 -23.98 25.31
CA GLU A 347 -0.59 -24.90 26.32
C GLU A 347 0.00 -26.17 25.71
N SER A 348 -0.60 -26.66 24.63
CA SER A 348 -0.28 -27.98 24.06
C SER A 348 0.63 -27.93 22.82
N PHE A 349 0.73 -26.76 22.18
CA PHE A 349 1.51 -26.54 20.95
C PHE A 349 3.02 -26.79 21.10
N PRO A 350 3.71 -26.32 22.17
CA PRO A 350 5.17 -26.51 22.28
C PRO A 350 5.61 -27.98 22.24
N ALA A 351 4.82 -28.86 22.87
CA ALA A 351 5.11 -30.30 22.86
C ALA A 351 4.93 -30.93 21.47
N ARG A 352 3.96 -30.45 20.69
CA ARG A 352 3.75 -30.92 19.30
C ARG A 352 4.83 -30.40 18.36
N LEU A 353 5.17 -29.12 18.46
CA LEU A 353 6.27 -28.51 17.70
C LEU A 353 7.58 -29.29 17.90
N ALA A 354 7.90 -29.62 19.16
CA ALA A 354 9.10 -30.38 19.50
C ALA A 354 9.09 -31.83 18.98
N ALA A 355 7.91 -32.41 18.73
CA ALA A 355 7.77 -33.76 18.20
C ALA A 355 7.99 -33.85 16.68
N CYS A 356 7.91 -32.73 15.96
CA CYS A 356 8.17 -32.69 14.52
C CYS A 356 9.67 -32.78 14.22
N ALA A 357 10.05 -33.79 13.42
CA ALA A 357 11.42 -34.04 13.01
C ALA A 357 11.68 -33.67 11.54
N ARG A 358 10.63 -33.38 10.77
CA ARG A 358 10.72 -33.05 9.34
C ARG A 358 9.86 -31.83 8.96
N PRO A 359 10.28 -31.03 7.97
CA PRO A 359 9.46 -29.97 7.38
C PRO A 359 8.02 -30.38 7.03
N SER A 360 7.83 -31.57 6.45
CA SER A 360 6.48 -32.05 6.09
C SER A 360 5.57 -32.29 7.30
N GLU A 361 6.12 -32.68 8.45
CA GLU A 361 5.38 -32.85 9.70
C GLU A 361 4.96 -31.49 10.29
N LEU A 362 5.80 -30.47 10.13
CA LEU A 362 5.46 -29.09 10.49
C LEU A 362 4.35 -28.54 9.60
N GLY A 363 4.37 -28.85 8.30
CA GLY A 363 3.29 -28.53 7.37
C GLY A 363 1.96 -29.19 7.76
N ALA A 364 1.98 -30.45 8.19
CA ALA A 364 0.78 -31.13 8.69
C ALA A 364 0.23 -30.48 9.99
N GLU A 365 1.12 -30.07 10.90
CA GLU A 365 0.72 -29.33 12.11
C GLU A 365 0.19 -27.93 11.79
N PHE A 366 0.77 -27.26 10.78
CA PHE A 366 0.26 -25.99 10.26
C PHE A 366 -1.17 -26.14 9.73
N GLU A 367 -1.44 -27.14 8.89
CA GLU A 367 -2.79 -27.43 8.35
C GLU A 367 -3.81 -27.75 9.45
N ARG A 368 -3.37 -28.45 10.51
CA ARG A 368 -4.21 -28.71 11.70
C ARG A 368 -4.57 -27.40 12.41
N LEU A 369 -3.59 -26.54 12.67
CA LEU A 369 -3.81 -25.22 13.27
C LEU A 369 -4.70 -24.35 12.39
N HIS A 370 -4.45 -24.36 11.07
CA HIS A 370 -5.25 -23.64 10.07
C HIS A 370 -6.72 -24.06 10.17
N THR A 371 -7.00 -25.35 10.04
CA THR A 371 -8.35 -25.90 10.09
C THR A 371 -9.05 -25.59 11.43
N LEU A 372 -8.35 -25.75 12.55
CA LEU A 372 -8.93 -25.57 13.89
C LEU A 372 -9.25 -24.10 14.21
N LEU A 373 -8.28 -23.21 14.02
CA LEU A 373 -8.36 -21.82 14.47
C LEU A 373 -9.04 -20.95 13.42
N PHE A 374 -8.71 -21.10 12.14
CA PHE A 374 -9.19 -20.22 11.09
C PHE A 374 -10.67 -20.47 10.74
N SER A 375 -11.17 -21.70 10.94
CA SER A 375 -12.60 -22.00 10.83
C SER A 375 -13.46 -21.26 11.87
N ARG A 376 -12.88 -20.83 12.99
CA ARG A 376 -13.57 -20.10 14.07
C ARG A 376 -13.22 -18.62 14.10
N TRP A 377 -12.18 -18.22 13.38
CA TRP A 377 -11.65 -16.85 13.41
C TRP A 377 -12.60 -15.84 12.77
N ASP A 378 -13.54 -16.29 11.94
CA ASP A 378 -14.55 -15.46 11.29
C ASP A 378 -15.44 -14.65 12.27
N VAL A 379 -15.52 -15.08 13.53
CA VAL A 379 -16.18 -14.31 14.59
C VAL A 379 -15.49 -12.96 14.85
N THR A 380 -14.18 -12.86 14.61
CA THR A 380 -13.46 -11.59 14.73
C THR A 380 -13.94 -10.58 13.68
N LEU A 381 -14.20 -11.03 12.45
CA LEU A 381 -14.79 -10.21 11.39
C LEU A 381 -16.20 -9.75 11.77
N LEU A 382 -17.03 -10.63 12.33
CA LEU A 382 -18.35 -10.25 12.84
C LEU A 382 -18.26 -9.20 13.95
N ASN A 383 -17.24 -9.30 14.81
CA ASN A 383 -17.00 -8.27 15.82
C ASN A 383 -16.49 -6.95 15.21
N ASP A 384 -15.67 -6.99 14.16
CA ASP A 384 -15.26 -5.80 13.41
C ASP A 384 -16.46 -5.08 12.80
N VAL A 385 -17.43 -5.81 12.21
CA VAL A 385 -18.69 -5.22 11.75
C VAL A 385 -19.37 -4.44 12.88
N ARG A 386 -19.44 -5.01 14.09
CA ARG A 386 -20.02 -4.33 15.26
C ARG A 386 -19.20 -3.10 15.65
N ALA A 387 -17.87 -3.21 15.64
CA ALA A 387 -16.96 -2.13 15.99
C ALA A 387 -17.01 -0.96 15.01
N PHE A 388 -17.44 -1.17 13.76
CA PHE A 388 -17.67 -0.10 12.79
C PHE A 388 -19.11 0.43 12.85
N VAL A 389 -20.10 -0.46 12.90
CA VAL A 389 -21.52 -0.10 12.83
C VAL A 389 -21.99 0.64 14.09
N PHE A 390 -21.64 0.20 15.30
CA PHE A 390 -22.17 0.86 16.50
C PHE A 390 -21.65 2.30 16.68
N PRO A 391 -20.35 2.62 16.48
CA PRO A 391 -19.90 4.01 16.45
C PRO A 391 -20.60 4.84 15.38
N ALA A 392 -20.77 4.32 14.15
CA ALA A 392 -21.48 5.03 13.10
C ALA A 392 -22.95 5.32 13.47
N LEU A 393 -23.61 4.41 14.22
CA LEU A 393 -24.95 4.64 14.75
C LEU A 393 -24.98 5.67 15.89
N VAL A 394 -23.95 5.70 16.76
CA VAL A 394 -23.78 6.74 17.78
C VAL A 394 -23.65 8.11 17.11
N GLU A 395 -22.76 8.22 16.13
CA GLU A 395 -22.55 9.47 15.38
C GLU A 395 -23.82 9.94 14.70
N ARG A 396 -24.51 9.03 13.98
CA ARG A 396 -25.79 9.33 13.34
C ARG A 396 -26.85 9.81 14.33
N TRP A 397 -26.92 9.19 15.52
CA TRP A 397 -27.86 9.61 16.57
C TRP A 397 -27.55 11.03 17.07
N LEU A 398 -26.28 11.35 17.27
CA LEU A 398 -25.83 12.69 17.67
C LEU A 398 -26.11 13.73 16.59
N THR A 399 -25.89 13.40 15.31
CA THR A 399 -26.24 14.25 14.17
C THR A 399 -27.75 14.54 14.13
N LEU A 400 -28.60 13.53 14.35
CA LEU A 400 -30.06 13.71 14.43
C LEU A 400 -30.49 14.61 15.60
N ARG A 401 -29.69 14.65 16.67
CA ARG A 401 -29.89 15.53 17.84
C ARG A 401 -29.22 16.90 17.68
N ARG A 402 -28.68 17.22 16.49
CA ARG A 402 -27.99 18.47 16.17
C ARG A 402 -26.80 18.77 17.10
N ASP A 403 -26.04 17.74 17.47
CA ASP A 403 -24.76 17.94 18.15
C ASP A 403 -23.80 18.76 17.26
N ARG A 404 -22.96 19.59 17.87
CA ARG A 404 -22.04 20.50 17.16
C ARG A 404 -20.83 19.76 16.59
N ASP A 405 -20.43 18.66 17.22
CA ASP A 405 -19.33 17.80 16.76
C ASP A 405 -19.69 16.31 17.01
N PRO A 406 -20.58 15.73 16.18
CA PRO A 406 -21.00 14.34 16.34
C PRO A 406 -19.83 13.34 16.31
N ALA A 407 -18.83 13.58 15.47
CA ALA A 407 -17.68 12.71 15.29
C ALA A 407 -16.72 12.78 16.49
N GLY A 408 -16.34 13.98 16.95
CA GLY A 408 -15.54 14.16 18.16
C GLY A 408 -16.24 13.62 19.41
N ARG A 409 -17.54 13.87 19.54
CA ARG A 409 -18.33 13.35 20.67
C ARG A 409 -18.48 11.83 20.63
N THR A 410 -18.65 11.23 19.45
CA THR A 410 -18.66 9.77 19.32
C THR A 410 -17.36 9.19 19.83
N ARG A 411 -16.21 9.72 19.38
CA ARG A 411 -14.88 9.29 19.83
C ARG A 411 -14.74 9.38 21.35
N ALA A 412 -15.16 10.49 21.96
CA ALA A 412 -15.12 10.67 23.41
C ALA A 412 -16.02 9.68 24.16
N LEU A 413 -17.19 9.35 23.61
CA LEU A 413 -18.13 8.41 24.24
C LEU A 413 -17.68 6.95 24.11
N VAL A 414 -17.05 6.56 23.00
CA VAL A 414 -16.71 5.15 22.75
C VAL A 414 -15.31 4.75 23.25
N SER A 415 -14.46 5.70 23.65
CA SER A 415 -13.20 5.39 24.34
C SER A 415 -13.47 4.52 25.59
N THR A 416 -12.61 3.50 25.78
CA THR A 416 -12.75 2.50 26.83
C THR A 416 -11.79 2.72 28.01
N GLY A 417 -10.76 3.57 27.90
CA GLY A 417 -9.82 3.90 28.98
C GLY A 417 -8.96 2.73 29.49
N ALA A 418 -9.12 1.54 28.91
CA ALA A 418 -8.42 0.31 29.28
C ALA A 418 -8.28 -0.55 28.02
N LEU A 419 -7.15 -0.40 27.32
CA LEU A 419 -6.83 -1.21 26.15
C LEU A 419 -6.06 -2.46 26.60
N GLU A 420 -6.50 -3.64 26.16
CA GLU A 420 -5.76 -4.89 26.40
C GLU A 420 -4.35 -4.85 25.80
N SER A 421 -4.17 -4.13 24.69
CA SER A 421 -2.87 -3.92 24.04
C SER A 421 -1.87 -3.07 24.85
N LEU A 422 -2.31 -2.38 25.91
CA LEU A 422 -1.41 -1.71 26.87
C LEU A 422 -0.91 -2.66 27.97
N GLN A 423 -1.50 -3.84 28.14
CA GLN A 423 -1.09 -4.78 29.19
C GLN A 423 0.38 -5.22 29.10
N PRO A 424 0.98 -5.49 27.92
CA PRO A 424 2.41 -5.79 27.83
C PRO A 424 3.26 -4.64 28.39
N LEU A 425 2.93 -3.39 28.04
CA LEU A 425 3.62 -2.20 28.51
C LEU A 425 3.49 -2.03 30.05
N LEU A 426 2.27 -2.20 30.57
CA LEU A 426 1.98 -2.07 32.01
C LEU A 426 2.65 -3.19 32.83
N ALA A 427 2.69 -4.41 32.30
CA ALA A 427 3.39 -5.53 32.91
C ALA A 427 4.91 -5.28 32.92
N LEU A 428 5.46 -4.80 31.80
CA LEU A 428 6.88 -4.48 31.67
C LEU A 428 7.32 -3.40 32.69
N ARG A 429 6.47 -2.38 32.91
CA ARG A 429 6.72 -1.29 33.86
C ARG A 429 7.00 -1.76 35.28
N ARG A 430 6.40 -2.88 35.69
CA ARG A 430 6.60 -3.45 37.03
C ARG A 430 8.02 -3.98 37.23
N PHE A 431 8.75 -4.23 36.16
CA PHE A 431 10.13 -4.71 36.22
C PHE A 431 11.15 -3.58 36.16
N VAL A 432 10.80 -2.41 35.61
CA VAL A 432 11.75 -1.29 35.43
C VAL A 432 12.33 -0.81 36.76
N ALA A 433 11.52 -0.76 37.82
CA ALA A 433 12.00 -0.39 39.16
C ALA A 433 12.88 -1.46 39.82
N ASP A 434 12.69 -2.73 39.42
CA ASP A 434 13.42 -3.88 39.95
C ASP A 434 14.68 -4.21 39.11
N ALA A 435 14.89 -3.51 37.98
CA ALA A 435 15.92 -3.82 37.01
C ALA A 435 17.32 -3.43 37.54
N PRO A 436 18.26 -4.39 37.66
CA PRO A 436 19.62 -4.09 38.10
C PRO A 436 20.34 -3.16 37.10
N PRO A 437 21.15 -2.18 37.57
CA PRO A 437 21.92 -1.30 36.71
C PRO A 437 22.84 -2.04 35.73
N GLU A 438 23.29 -3.24 36.11
CA GLU A 438 24.16 -4.08 35.29
C GLU A 438 23.50 -4.51 33.97
N LEU A 439 22.17 -4.59 33.90
CA LEU A 439 21.46 -4.91 32.65
C LEU A 439 21.78 -3.90 31.54
N ALA A 440 22.01 -2.63 31.90
CA ALA A 440 22.29 -1.59 30.92
C ALA A 440 23.65 -1.73 30.24
N ALA A 441 24.56 -2.50 30.83
CA ALA A 441 25.90 -2.74 30.31
C ALA A 441 26.05 -4.12 29.63
N MET A 442 24.99 -4.94 29.59
CA MET A 442 25.04 -6.26 28.96
C MET A 442 24.98 -6.15 27.44
N ASP A 443 25.79 -6.95 26.77
CA ASP A 443 25.58 -7.26 25.35
C ASP A 443 24.42 -8.25 25.18
N ASP A 444 24.02 -8.50 23.93
CA ASP A 444 22.85 -9.34 23.62
C ASP A 444 23.02 -10.78 24.14
N ASP A 445 24.23 -11.32 24.12
CA ASP A 445 24.48 -12.70 24.58
C ASP A 445 24.43 -12.81 26.11
N ALA A 446 25.00 -11.83 26.82
CA ALA A 446 24.86 -11.73 28.26
C ALA A 446 23.40 -11.51 28.67
N ALA A 447 22.65 -10.70 27.92
CA ALA A 447 21.22 -10.49 28.15
C ALA A 447 20.40 -11.79 27.96
N ARG A 448 20.66 -12.55 26.89
CA ARG A 448 20.06 -13.87 26.67
C ARG A 448 20.36 -14.82 27.83
N ALA A 449 21.63 -14.91 28.24
CA ALA A 449 22.05 -15.76 29.35
C ALA A 449 21.41 -15.34 30.68
N TYR A 450 21.27 -14.04 30.93
CA TYR A 450 20.61 -13.50 32.13
C TYR A 450 19.15 -13.93 32.21
N VAL A 451 18.39 -13.76 31.12
CA VAL A 451 16.96 -14.15 31.09
C VAL A 451 16.79 -15.66 31.22
N ALA A 452 17.73 -16.46 30.72
CA ALA A 452 17.74 -17.91 30.90
C ALA A 452 18.18 -18.35 32.32
N GLY A 453 18.86 -17.48 33.07
CA GLY A 453 19.51 -17.78 34.34
C GLY A 453 18.56 -18.09 35.52
N ALA A 454 19.16 -18.50 36.63
CA ALA A 454 18.46 -18.71 37.89
C ALA A 454 18.33 -17.38 38.67
N GLY A 455 17.12 -17.03 39.10
CA GLY A 455 16.86 -15.81 39.87
C GLY A 455 15.39 -15.40 39.84
N GLU A 456 14.98 -14.54 40.77
CA GLU A 456 13.59 -14.07 40.86
C GLU A 456 13.19 -13.21 39.66
N LEU A 457 14.00 -12.19 39.31
CA LEU A 457 13.73 -11.35 38.15
C LEU A 457 13.78 -12.15 36.84
N PRO A 458 14.82 -12.96 36.53
CA PRO A 458 14.81 -13.85 35.36
C PRO A 458 13.57 -14.76 35.28
N ALA A 459 13.11 -15.33 36.40
CA ALA A 459 11.89 -16.14 36.41
C ALA A 459 10.63 -15.33 36.05
N ARG A 460 10.51 -14.11 36.57
CA ARG A 460 9.43 -13.18 36.24
C ARG A 460 9.50 -12.72 34.77
N LEU A 461 10.69 -12.51 34.21
CA LEU A 461 10.89 -12.18 32.80
C LEU A 461 10.50 -13.35 31.89
N ARG A 462 10.82 -14.59 32.25
CA ARG A 462 10.35 -15.78 31.51
C ARG A 462 8.83 -15.91 31.55
N ALA A 463 8.19 -15.60 32.68
CA ALA A 463 6.73 -15.55 32.75
C ALA A 463 6.13 -14.47 31.83
N TYR A 464 6.75 -13.29 31.77
CA TYR A 464 6.38 -12.25 30.82
C TYR A 464 6.51 -12.72 29.36
N LEU A 465 7.60 -13.41 29.02
CA LEU A 465 7.79 -14.00 27.70
C LEU A 465 6.76 -15.10 27.38
N ALA A 466 6.29 -15.86 28.37
CA ALA A 466 5.21 -16.82 28.15
C ALA A 466 3.93 -16.11 27.66
N ASP A 467 3.56 -15.00 28.31
CA ASP A 467 2.31 -14.28 28.06
C ASP A 467 2.34 -13.31 26.88
N TYR A 468 3.48 -12.63 26.69
CA TYR A 468 3.65 -11.51 25.76
C TYR A 468 4.87 -11.66 24.83
N GLY A 469 5.57 -12.81 24.87
CA GLY A 469 6.78 -13.04 24.09
C GLY A 469 6.57 -12.95 22.57
N ASP A 470 5.35 -13.18 22.09
CA ASP A 470 5.03 -13.14 20.65
C ASP A 470 4.88 -11.70 20.10
N ARG A 471 4.97 -10.69 20.97
CA ARG A 471 4.94 -9.27 20.58
C ARG A 471 6.28 -8.88 19.94
N CYS A 472 6.23 -8.05 18.91
CA CYS A 472 7.38 -7.43 18.25
C CYS A 472 6.92 -6.27 17.38
N PHE A 473 7.84 -5.62 16.67
CA PHE A 473 7.47 -4.76 15.54
C PHE A 473 7.03 -5.63 14.36
N GLU A 474 6.11 -5.10 13.55
CA GLU A 474 5.61 -5.78 12.35
C GLU A 474 5.03 -7.18 12.67
N GLU A 475 4.23 -7.27 13.74
CA GLU A 475 3.81 -8.52 14.41
C GLU A 475 3.21 -9.59 13.49
N LEU A 476 2.61 -9.19 12.36
CA LEU A 476 1.95 -10.11 11.43
C LEU A 476 2.86 -10.59 10.29
N LYS A 477 4.09 -10.10 10.19
CA LYS A 477 5.09 -10.68 9.30
C LYS A 477 5.76 -11.88 9.97
N LEU A 478 5.77 -13.03 9.31
CA LEU A 478 6.37 -14.23 9.88
C LEU A 478 7.90 -14.10 10.03
N GLU A 479 8.56 -13.28 9.21
CA GLU A 479 10.00 -13.02 9.33
C GLU A 479 10.41 -12.20 10.56
N SER A 480 9.49 -11.48 11.21
CA SER A 480 9.83 -10.62 12.36
C SER A 480 10.33 -11.43 13.55
N VAL A 481 11.36 -10.92 14.22
CA VAL A 481 11.92 -11.53 15.42
C VAL A 481 11.10 -11.11 16.65
N THR A 482 10.59 -12.09 17.38
CA THR A 482 9.78 -11.89 18.58
C THR A 482 10.62 -11.80 19.85
N LEU A 483 10.06 -11.23 20.94
CA LEU A 483 10.72 -11.25 22.26
C LEU A 483 10.98 -12.68 22.76
N ARG A 484 10.15 -13.64 22.35
CA ARG A 484 10.31 -15.07 22.68
C ARG A 484 11.52 -15.67 21.98
N GLN A 485 11.71 -15.35 20.70
CA GLN A 485 12.82 -15.83 19.89
C GLN A 485 14.14 -15.17 20.29
N ASP A 486 14.09 -13.89 20.63
CA ASP A 486 15.24 -13.15 21.13
C ASP A 486 14.93 -12.40 22.44
N PRO A 487 15.22 -13.00 23.61
CA PRO A 487 15.05 -12.37 24.90
C PRO A 487 15.91 -11.12 25.13
N ALA A 488 16.99 -10.88 24.37
CA ALA A 488 17.79 -9.67 24.50
C ALA A 488 16.98 -8.41 24.17
N LEU A 489 16.01 -8.53 23.26
CA LEU A 489 15.06 -7.45 22.94
C LEU A 489 14.25 -7.02 24.17
N LEU A 490 13.87 -7.97 25.04
CA LEU A 490 13.14 -7.66 26.27
C LEU A 490 14.03 -6.89 27.24
N VAL A 491 15.28 -7.30 27.42
CA VAL A 491 16.25 -6.58 28.27
C VAL A 491 16.46 -5.16 27.74
N THR A 492 16.54 -5.02 26.42
CA THR A 492 16.67 -3.71 25.81
C THR A 492 15.47 -2.81 26.10
N LEU A 493 14.24 -3.34 26.01
CA LEU A 493 13.03 -2.60 26.38
C LEU A 493 12.99 -2.22 27.86
N LEU A 494 13.56 -3.05 28.75
CA LEU A 494 13.64 -2.76 30.19
C LEU A 494 14.64 -1.64 30.48
N VAL A 495 15.86 -1.75 29.92
CA VAL A 495 16.97 -0.80 30.13
C VAL A 495 16.64 0.58 29.59
N ALA A 496 15.95 0.65 28.45
CA ALA A 496 15.60 1.91 27.83
C ALA A 496 14.75 2.81 28.75
N GLY A 497 14.13 2.27 29.81
CA GLY A 497 13.39 3.06 30.79
C GLY A 497 12.25 3.87 30.15
N THR A 498 11.81 3.47 28.95
CA THR A 498 10.98 4.21 27.99
C THR A 498 9.52 4.36 28.40
N LEU A 499 9.25 4.46 29.69
CA LEU A 499 7.92 4.56 30.23
C LEU A 499 7.77 5.94 30.86
N GLY A 500 7.45 6.92 30.02
CA GLY A 500 6.93 8.19 30.49
C GLY A 500 5.74 8.00 31.45
N PRO A 501 5.30 9.06 32.15
CA PRO A 501 4.06 9.01 32.91
C PRO A 501 2.92 8.59 31.98
N ILE A 502 2.26 7.48 32.28
CA ILE A 502 1.01 7.12 31.57
C ILE A 502 -0.05 8.04 32.14
N ALA A 503 -0.69 8.82 31.27
CA ALA A 503 -1.80 9.67 31.66
C ALA A 503 -2.88 8.84 32.35
N GLU A 504 -3.51 9.39 33.39
CA GLU A 504 -4.68 8.73 33.97
C GLU A 504 -5.75 8.57 32.87
N PRO A 505 -6.36 7.37 32.74
CA PRO A 505 -7.35 7.15 31.71
C PRO A 505 -8.49 8.14 31.87
N ALA A 506 -8.87 8.80 30.77
CA ALA A 506 -9.90 9.81 30.79
C ALA A 506 -11.19 9.24 31.41
N PRO A 507 -11.88 9.97 32.30
CA PRO A 507 -13.07 9.48 32.96
C PRO A 507 -14.13 9.11 31.91
N THR A 508 -14.61 7.87 31.98
CA THR A 508 -15.60 7.37 31.02
C THR A 508 -16.89 8.19 31.13
N THR A 509 -17.23 8.89 30.06
CA THR A 509 -18.46 9.68 30.03
C THR A 509 -19.65 8.76 29.79
N HIS A 510 -20.68 8.87 30.62
CA HIS A 510 -21.91 8.09 30.49
C HIS A 510 -23.05 8.98 29.96
N PRO A 511 -23.61 8.68 28.78
CA PRO A 511 -24.72 9.45 28.25
C PRO A 511 -26.00 9.20 29.05
N ARG A 512 -26.79 10.26 29.27
CA ARG A 512 -28.09 10.19 29.96
C ARG A 512 -29.20 9.61 29.08
N ASP A 513 -29.14 9.81 27.77
CA ASP A 513 -30.12 9.28 26.81
C ASP A 513 -30.04 7.74 26.78
N PRO A 514 -31.16 7.01 26.96
CA PRO A 514 -31.16 5.55 27.04
C PRO A 514 -30.75 4.86 25.73
N VAL A 515 -31.12 5.43 24.58
CA VAL A 515 -30.74 4.90 23.25
C VAL A 515 -29.24 5.10 23.05
N LEU A 516 -28.76 6.31 23.30
CA LEU A 516 -27.33 6.63 23.19
C LEU A 516 -26.49 5.76 24.13
N ARG A 517 -26.95 5.53 25.36
CA ARG A 517 -26.30 4.65 26.34
C ARG A 517 -26.22 3.20 25.87
N LEU A 518 -27.28 2.68 25.27
CA LEU A 518 -27.26 1.34 24.67
C LEU A 518 -26.24 1.27 23.52
N LEU A 519 -26.29 2.23 22.57
CA LEU A 519 -25.38 2.25 21.42
C LEU A 519 -23.92 2.36 21.84
N VAL A 520 -23.61 3.25 22.79
CA VAL A 520 -22.26 3.42 23.36
C VAL A 520 -21.80 2.16 24.08
N SER A 521 -22.66 1.52 24.87
CA SER A 521 -22.32 0.24 25.52
C SER A 521 -21.96 -0.84 24.52
N ARG A 522 -22.71 -0.95 23.41
CA ARG A 522 -22.44 -1.92 22.34
C ARG A 522 -21.18 -1.58 21.56
N ALA A 523 -20.92 -0.30 21.29
CA ALA A 523 -19.70 0.17 20.66
C ALA A 523 -18.47 -0.17 21.52
N ARG A 524 -18.47 0.20 22.81
CA ARG A 524 -17.39 -0.11 23.75
C ARG A 524 -17.11 -1.61 23.84
N ALA A 525 -18.15 -2.44 23.95
CA ALA A 525 -17.99 -3.88 24.00
C ALA A 525 -17.41 -4.47 22.69
N ALA A 526 -17.79 -3.93 21.53
CA ALA A 526 -17.25 -4.36 20.25
C ALA A 526 -15.78 -3.92 20.06
N ILE A 527 -15.44 -2.69 20.46
CA ILE A 527 -14.06 -2.18 20.44
C ILE A 527 -13.18 -3.00 21.38
N ALA A 528 -13.64 -3.27 22.61
CA ALA A 528 -12.91 -4.12 23.55
C ALA A 528 -12.68 -5.54 23.00
N GLY A 529 -13.70 -6.15 22.39
CA GLY A 529 -13.55 -7.46 21.75
C GLY A 529 -12.60 -7.46 20.54
N ARG A 530 -12.49 -6.33 19.83
CA ARG A 530 -11.55 -6.16 18.72
C ARG A 530 -10.12 -6.11 19.26
N GLU A 531 -9.88 -5.34 20.32
CA GLU A 531 -8.59 -5.27 21.00
C GLU A 531 -8.16 -6.62 21.58
N SER A 532 -9.05 -7.35 22.24
CA SER A 532 -8.73 -8.68 22.76
C SER A 532 -8.34 -9.66 21.65
N SER A 533 -9.09 -9.64 20.55
CA SER A 533 -8.80 -10.52 19.41
C SER A 533 -7.48 -10.22 18.71
N ARG A 534 -6.93 -9.00 18.85
CA ARG A 534 -5.60 -8.65 18.30
C ARG A 534 -4.49 -9.38 19.03
N LEU A 535 -4.55 -9.46 20.36
CA LEU A 535 -3.56 -10.20 21.14
C LEU A 535 -3.62 -11.70 20.81
N ASP A 536 -4.82 -12.26 20.71
CA ASP A 536 -5.01 -13.65 20.27
C ASP A 536 -4.47 -13.86 18.86
N ARG A 537 -4.65 -12.90 17.94
CA ARG A 537 -4.07 -12.96 16.59
C ARG A 537 -2.54 -13.04 16.64
N THR A 538 -1.90 -12.19 17.44
CA THR A 538 -0.43 -12.21 17.59
C THR A 538 0.07 -13.56 18.09
N ARG A 539 -0.65 -14.20 19.03
CA ARG A 539 -0.33 -15.54 19.55
C ARG A 539 -0.44 -16.63 18.47
N VAL A 540 -1.48 -16.59 17.64
CA VAL A 540 -1.64 -17.53 16.52
C VAL A 540 -0.55 -17.35 15.47
N TYR A 541 -0.18 -16.10 15.17
CA TYR A 541 0.96 -15.80 14.30
C TYR A 541 2.30 -16.25 14.92
N GLY A 542 2.44 -16.18 16.25
CA GLY A 542 3.56 -16.76 16.98
C GLY A 542 3.72 -18.26 16.71
N MET A 543 2.63 -19.03 16.85
CA MET A 543 2.66 -20.48 16.56
C MET A 543 2.99 -20.78 15.08
N ALA A 544 2.41 -20.04 14.14
CA ALA A 544 2.73 -20.20 12.71
C ALA A 544 4.20 -19.87 12.42
N ARG A 545 4.74 -18.82 13.06
CA ARG A 545 6.14 -18.43 12.95
C ARG A 545 7.07 -19.47 13.53
N ASP A 546 6.76 -20.04 14.68
CA ASP A 546 7.57 -21.08 15.31
C ASP A 546 7.67 -22.34 14.44
N LEU A 547 6.58 -22.73 13.76
CA LEU A 547 6.61 -23.82 12.77
C LEU A 547 7.57 -23.51 11.62
N VAL A 548 7.52 -22.29 11.08
CA VAL A 548 8.38 -21.88 9.95
C VAL A 548 9.85 -21.83 10.37
N VAL A 549 10.15 -21.22 11.53
CA VAL A 549 11.52 -21.14 12.05
C VAL A 549 12.07 -22.54 12.31
N ARG A 550 11.27 -23.42 12.92
CA ARG A 550 11.67 -24.81 13.13
C ARG A 550 11.92 -25.54 11.80
N SER A 551 11.17 -25.22 10.76
CA SER A 551 11.40 -25.79 9.43
C SER A 551 12.75 -25.34 8.84
N GLY A 552 13.09 -24.06 9.01
CA GLY A 552 14.40 -23.52 8.65
C GLY A 552 15.56 -24.20 9.38
N GLU A 553 15.43 -24.40 10.70
CA GLU A 553 16.41 -25.14 11.51
C GLU A 553 16.61 -26.57 11.02
N LEU A 554 15.52 -27.29 10.70
CA LEU A 554 15.60 -28.66 10.20
C LEU A 554 16.23 -28.73 8.80
N ALA A 555 15.94 -27.76 7.93
CA ALA A 555 16.50 -27.70 6.58
C ALA A 555 18.00 -27.35 6.59
N ASP A 556 18.42 -26.45 7.47
CA ASP A 556 19.82 -26.11 7.73
C ASP A 556 20.61 -27.32 8.28
N GLN A 557 20.07 -28.01 9.29
CA GLN A 557 20.66 -29.25 9.83
C GLN A 557 20.80 -30.36 8.76
N ALA A 558 19.91 -30.37 7.77
CA ALA A 558 19.95 -31.27 6.63
C ALA A 558 20.86 -30.78 5.48
N GLY A 559 21.52 -29.63 5.62
CA GLY A 559 22.43 -29.03 4.63
C GLY A 559 21.75 -28.43 3.40
N ARG A 560 20.43 -28.19 3.46
CA ARG A 560 19.62 -27.65 2.34
C ARG A 560 19.59 -26.13 2.31
N LEU A 561 19.83 -25.49 3.45
CA LEU A 561 20.01 -24.05 3.61
C LEU A 561 21.42 -23.80 4.18
N ASP A 562 21.93 -22.58 3.99
CA ASP A 562 23.20 -22.16 4.59
C ASP A 562 22.99 -21.38 5.90
N ASP A 563 21.78 -20.86 6.11
CA ASP A 563 21.33 -20.25 7.35
C ASP A 563 19.83 -20.60 7.58
N PRO A 564 19.40 -20.92 8.81
CA PRO A 564 18.02 -21.34 9.07
C PRO A 564 16.98 -20.25 8.74
N ARG A 565 17.34 -18.97 8.80
CA ARG A 565 16.44 -17.86 8.43
C ARG A 565 16.31 -17.70 6.92
N GLU A 566 17.07 -18.43 6.10
CA GLU A 566 16.83 -18.46 4.66
C GLU A 566 15.45 -18.99 4.29
N VAL A 567 14.81 -19.73 5.21
CA VAL A 567 13.43 -20.22 5.07
C VAL A 567 12.42 -19.12 4.73
N PHE A 568 12.62 -17.88 5.19
CA PHE A 568 11.71 -16.77 4.88
C PHE A 568 11.75 -16.32 3.42
N TRP A 569 12.81 -16.68 2.69
CA TRP A 569 12.91 -16.46 1.25
C TRP A 569 12.16 -17.52 0.44
N LEU A 570 11.66 -18.58 1.08
CA LEU A 570 10.84 -19.63 0.47
C LEU A 570 9.36 -19.26 0.53
N THR A 571 8.51 -19.86 -0.30
CA THR A 571 7.05 -19.85 -0.08
C THR A 571 6.69 -20.79 1.07
N LEU A 572 5.49 -20.68 1.63
CA LEU A 572 5.06 -21.55 2.72
C LEU A 572 5.11 -23.04 2.35
N ASP A 573 4.66 -23.39 1.14
CA ASP A 573 4.69 -24.77 0.64
C ASP A 573 6.12 -25.28 0.46
N GLU A 574 7.02 -24.44 -0.04
CA GLU A 574 8.45 -24.75 -0.16
C GLU A 574 9.09 -24.92 1.22
N ALA A 575 8.75 -24.07 2.18
CA ALA A 575 9.28 -24.10 3.53
C ALA A 575 8.92 -25.38 4.29
N PHE A 576 7.76 -25.99 4.02
CA PHE A 576 7.34 -27.27 4.61
C PHE A 576 7.64 -28.48 3.72
N SER A 577 8.43 -28.32 2.65
CA SER A 577 8.84 -29.42 1.79
C SER A 577 10.05 -30.17 2.36
N ASP A 578 10.06 -31.50 2.20
CA ASP A 578 11.21 -32.34 2.55
C ASP A 578 12.28 -32.36 1.44
N GLU A 579 12.04 -31.75 0.28
CA GLU A 579 12.85 -31.92 -0.93
C GLU A 579 13.43 -30.60 -1.51
N GLY A 580 14.60 -30.73 -2.15
CA GLY A 580 15.18 -29.74 -3.06
C GLY A 580 16.24 -28.82 -2.44
N ASP A 581 17.31 -28.55 -3.22
CA ASP A 581 18.18 -27.39 -2.98
C ASP A 581 17.48 -26.15 -3.56
N ARG A 582 17.26 -25.14 -2.72
CA ARG A 582 16.53 -23.92 -3.05
C ARG A 582 17.41 -22.67 -3.06
N ARG A 583 18.74 -22.80 -2.92
CA ARG A 583 19.68 -21.65 -2.88
C ARG A 583 19.57 -20.74 -4.10
N GLY A 584 19.36 -21.33 -5.29
CA GLY A 584 19.17 -20.56 -6.53
C GLY A 584 17.92 -19.68 -6.53
N GLU A 585 16.81 -20.20 -6.00
CA GLU A 585 15.54 -19.47 -5.87
C GLU A 585 15.65 -18.36 -4.82
N ILE A 586 16.29 -18.65 -3.68
CA ILE A 586 16.57 -17.68 -2.62
C ILE A 586 17.40 -16.51 -3.18
N ALA A 587 18.47 -16.81 -3.93
CA ALA A 587 19.31 -15.78 -4.54
C ALA A 587 18.54 -14.91 -5.55
N ALA A 588 17.62 -15.50 -6.33
CA ALA A 588 16.75 -14.75 -7.24
C ALA A 588 15.78 -13.84 -6.49
N ARG A 589 15.12 -14.34 -5.43
CA ARG A 589 14.17 -13.56 -4.63
C ARG A 589 14.84 -12.43 -3.84
N ARG A 590 16.09 -12.62 -3.40
CA ARG A 590 16.92 -11.53 -2.84
C ARG A 590 17.16 -10.40 -3.83
N ARG A 591 17.48 -10.72 -5.08
CA ARG A 591 17.64 -9.72 -6.15
C ARG A 591 16.34 -8.99 -6.44
N ASP A 592 15.23 -9.72 -6.54
CA ASP A 592 13.90 -9.14 -6.72
C ASP A 592 13.56 -8.16 -5.58
N GLN A 593 13.76 -8.57 -4.33
CA GLN A 593 13.45 -7.74 -3.16
C GLN A 593 14.33 -6.49 -3.07
N ALA A 594 15.60 -6.59 -3.48
CA ALA A 594 16.47 -5.42 -3.61
C ALA A 594 15.95 -4.43 -4.67
N ALA A 595 15.47 -4.93 -5.82
CA ALA A 595 14.84 -4.10 -6.85
C ALA A 595 13.54 -3.44 -6.34
N PHE A 596 12.71 -4.20 -5.62
CA PHE A 596 11.45 -3.72 -5.05
C PHE A 596 11.64 -2.65 -3.97
N ALA A 597 12.77 -2.67 -3.26
CA ALA A 597 13.12 -1.66 -2.26
C ALA A 597 13.31 -0.27 -2.87
N LEU A 598 13.69 -0.19 -4.15
CA LEU A 598 13.87 1.08 -4.87
C LEU A 598 12.54 1.74 -5.24
N LEU A 599 11.46 0.96 -5.29
CA LEU A 599 10.16 1.45 -5.72
C LEU A 599 9.43 2.20 -4.60
N PRO A 600 8.71 3.28 -4.93
CA PRO A 600 7.84 3.95 -3.96
C PRO A 600 6.71 3.02 -3.50
N HIS A 601 6.18 3.30 -2.32
CA HIS A 601 5.00 2.60 -1.81
C HIS A 601 3.74 3.30 -2.30
N TYR A 602 2.88 2.59 -3.03
CA TYR A 602 1.63 3.13 -3.55
C TYR A 602 0.46 2.88 -2.60
N ARG A 603 -0.49 3.81 -2.56
CA ARG A 603 -1.76 3.68 -1.86
C ARG A 603 -2.73 2.82 -2.66
N ARG A 604 -2.77 3.05 -3.98
CA ARG A 604 -3.68 2.38 -4.89
C ARG A 604 -3.04 2.09 -6.24
N LEU A 605 -3.28 0.90 -6.74
CA LEU A 605 -2.89 0.43 -8.07
C LEU A 605 -4.10 -0.19 -8.75
N VAL A 606 -4.40 0.25 -9.96
CA VAL A 606 -5.56 -0.20 -10.73
C VAL A 606 -5.06 -0.92 -11.97
N PHE A 607 -5.20 -2.23 -12.00
CA PHE A 607 -4.75 -3.07 -13.10
C PHE A 607 -5.91 -3.43 -14.03
N THR A 608 -5.59 -3.60 -15.31
CA THR A 608 -6.40 -4.31 -16.28
C THR A 608 -5.92 -5.76 -16.30
N GLY A 609 -6.75 -6.70 -15.85
CA GLY A 609 -6.31 -8.08 -15.65
C GLY A 609 -5.54 -8.29 -14.34
N GLU A 610 -4.74 -9.36 -14.29
CA GLU A 610 -4.05 -9.76 -13.06
C GLU A 610 -2.85 -8.85 -12.74
N PRO A 611 -2.60 -8.53 -11.45
CA PRO A 611 -1.43 -7.77 -11.04
C PRO A 611 -0.11 -8.44 -11.42
N PHE A 612 0.91 -7.64 -11.75
CA PHE A 612 2.26 -8.09 -12.05
C PHE A 612 3.29 -7.35 -11.21
N ASP A 613 4.45 -7.95 -10.95
CA ASP A 613 5.55 -7.31 -10.24
C ASP A 613 6.45 -6.48 -11.15
N ARG A 614 6.99 -5.37 -10.64
CA ARG A 614 7.93 -4.52 -11.37
C ARG A 614 9.35 -4.68 -10.84
N ARG A 615 10.29 -4.97 -11.74
CA ARG A 615 11.72 -5.09 -11.45
C ARG A 615 12.49 -4.04 -12.26
N PRO A 616 12.90 -2.92 -11.66
CA PRO A 616 13.75 -1.95 -12.33
C PRO A 616 15.07 -2.60 -12.79
N ALA A 617 15.50 -2.30 -14.01
CA ALA A 617 16.75 -2.79 -14.61
C ALA A 617 17.85 -1.72 -14.60
N GLY A 618 17.48 -0.43 -14.62
CA GLY A 618 18.38 0.72 -14.62
C GLY A 618 18.58 1.36 -13.24
N SER A 619 19.25 2.52 -13.24
CA SER A 619 19.34 3.35 -12.04
C SER A 619 17.96 3.94 -11.72
N VAL A 620 17.55 3.89 -10.45
CA VAL A 620 16.26 4.40 -9.98
C VAL A 620 16.48 5.69 -9.21
N ALA A 621 15.78 6.76 -9.61
CA ALA A 621 15.72 7.99 -8.85
C ALA A 621 14.26 8.31 -8.48
N LEU A 622 14.01 8.59 -7.21
CA LEU A 622 12.71 9.08 -6.77
C LEU A 622 12.58 10.56 -7.12
N ALA A 623 11.44 10.98 -7.69
CA ALA A 623 11.21 12.39 -7.95
C ALA A 623 11.22 13.19 -6.64
N ALA A 624 11.84 14.38 -6.67
CA ALA A 624 11.88 15.29 -5.54
C ALA A 624 10.46 15.66 -5.09
N ALA A 625 10.25 15.78 -3.77
CA ALA A 625 8.98 16.22 -3.22
C ALA A 625 8.63 17.62 -3.75
N VAL A 626 7.38 17.80 -4.17
CA VAL A 626 6.85 19.10 -4.63
C VAL A 626 7.01 20.11 -3.49
N ASP A 627 7.45 21.34 -3.82
CA ASP A 627 7.60 22.48 -2.90
C ASP A 627 6.38 22.64 -1.98
N ALA A 628 6.42 21.97 -0.82
CA ALA A 628 5.52 22.22 0.28
C ALA A 628 5.87 23.60 0.85
N THR A 629 4.86 24.41 1.16
CA THR A 629 5.03 25.73 1.75
C THR A 629 6.09 25.68 2.85
N PRO A 630 7.17 26.50 2.77
CA PRO A 630 8.32 26.34 3.66
C PRO A 630 7.91 26.29 5.14
N GLY A 631 8.18 25.16 5.78
CA GLY A 631 8.08 24.98 7.22
C GLY A 631 6.68 24.76 7.82
N ARG A 632 5.63 24.49 7.02
CA ARG A 632 4.32 24.08 7.56
C ARG A 632 3.76 22.86 6.83
N PHE A 633 3.52 21.80 7.58
CA PHE A 633 2.91 20.56 7.09
C PHE A 633 1.54 20.35 7.76
N THR A 634 0.61 19.78 7.01
CA THR A 634 -0.74 19.47 7.49
C THR A 634 -1.01 17.99 7.37
N GLY A 635 -1.68 17.44 8.37
CA GLY A 635 -2.19 16.08 8.37
C GLY A 635 -3.50 16.00 9.13
N THR A 636 -3.87 14.79 9.51
CA THR A 636 -5.05 14.51 10.31
C THR A 636 -4.69 14.49 11.80
N ALA A 637 -5.39 15.30 12.58
CA ALA A 637 -5.31 15.31 14.03
C ALA A 637 -5.73 13.94 14.61
N VAL A 638 -4.85 13.33 15.40
CA VAL A 638 -5.11 12.02 16.02
C VAL A 638 -5.21 12.15 17.52
N SER A 639 -4.10 12.48 18.18
CA SER A 639 -4.00 12.60 19.63
C SER A 639 -3.64 14.03 19.98
N GLY A 640 -4.43 14.65 20.83
CA GLY A 640 -4.36 16.09 21.12
C GLY A 640 -3.13 16.48 21.96
N GLY A 641 -2.88 17.79 21.99
CA GLY A 641 -1.74 18.39 22.67
C GLY A 641 -0.78 19.06 21.71
N THR A 642 0.02 19.98 22.23
CA THR A 642 1.02 20.73 21.46
C THR A 642 2.38 20.57 22.11
N THR A 643 3.39 20.25 21.31
CA THR A 643 4.74 20.04 21.82
C THR A 643 5.80 20.36 20.78
N THR A 644 6.99 20.72 21.23
CA THR A 644 8.17 20.99 20.39
C THR A 644 9.26 20.00 20.72
N GLY A 645 9.91 19.40 19.72
CA GLY A 645 11.02 18.46 19.92
C GLY A 645 11.86 18.24 18.67
N SER A 646 12.94 17.48 18.82
CA SER A 646 13.86 17.14 17.75
C SER A 646 13.29 16.00 16.91
N VAL A 647 13.35 16.11 15.59
CA VAL A 647 12.93 15.05 14.67
C VAL A 647 13.90 13.88 14.76
N ARG A 648 13.33 12.67 14.85
CA ARG A 648 14.02 11.40 14.64
C ARG A 648 13.24 10.58 13.61
N ILE A 649 13.81 10.37 12.43
CA ILE A 649 13.24 9.58 11.35
C ILE A 649 13.44 8.11 11.66
N VAL A 650 12.34 7.37 11.75
CA VAL A 650 12.32 5.95 12.08
C VAL A 650 11.95 5.16 10.84
N THR A 651 12.96 4.54 10.23
CA THR A 651 12.81 3.59 9.13
C THR A 651 12.76 2.14 9.63
N ASP A 652 13.58 1.80 10.63
CA ASP A 652 13.56 0.53 11.35
C ASP A 652 13.23 0.77 12.84
N PRO A 653 12.00 0.47 13.27
CA PRO A 653 11.58 0.62 14.66
C PRO A 653 12.40 -0.20 15.66
N ALA A 654 12.96 -1.35 15.25
CA ALA A 654 13.72 -2.22 16.13
C ALA A 654 15.11 -1.65 16.48
N ALA A 655 15.68 -0.87 15.56
CA ALA A 655 16.99 -0.23 15.71
C ALA A 655 16.93 1.09 16.50
N VAL A 656 15.75 1.67 16.69
CA VAL A 656 15.62 2.99 17.31
C VAL A 656 15.45 2.91 18.83
N ARG A 657 16.16 3.79 19.54
CA ARG A 657 15.96 4.06 20.97
C ARG A 657 15.61 5.55 21.09
N PRO A 658 14.35 5.92 21.38
CA PRO A 658 13.97 7.33 21.46
C PRO A 658 14.53 7.97 22.75
N ASP A 659 15.10 9.16 22.62
CA ASP A 659 15.49 9.99 23.76
C ASP A 659 14.30 10.80 24.28
N ALA A 660 14.37 11.21 25.55
CA ALA A 660 13.37 12.07 26.18
C ALA A 660 13.36 13.47 25.51
N GLY A 661 12.57 13.62 24.45
CA GLY A 661 12.57 14.83 23.63
C GLY A 661 12.24 14.61 22.14
N ASP A 662 12.36 13.37 21.67
CA ASP A 662 12.25 13.05 20.26
C ASP A 662 10.80 13.09 19.75
N VAL A 663 10.63 13.73 18.59
CA VAL A 663 9.47 13.62 17.73
C VAL A 663 9.75 12.54 16.69
N LEU A 664 9.08 11.40 16.82
CA LEU A 664 9.29 10.28 15.89
C LEU A 664 8.56 10.54 14.59
N VAL A 665 9.30 10.53 13.49
CA VAL A 665 8.77 10.70 12.13
C VAL A 665 8.92 9.39 11.39
N THR A 666 7.81 8.85 10.87
CA THR A 666 7.86 7.58 10.15
C THR A 666 6.87 7.54 8.99
N THR A 667 7.03 6.56 8.11
CA THR A 667 6.08 6.33 7.02
C THR A 667 4.74 5.83 7.56
N MET A 668 4.78 4.92 8.54
CA MET A 668 3.62 4.19 9.06
C MET A 668 3.94 3.60 10.43
N THR A 669 2.91 3.26 11.19
CA THR A 669 3.04 2.63 12.50
C THR A 669 2.27 1.32 12.54
N ASP A 670 2.77 0.35 13.30
CA ASP A 670 2.09 -0.91 13.59
C ASP A 670 1.82 -1.08 15.10
N PRO A 671 1.08 -2.11 15.56
CA PRO A 671 0.80 -2.32 16.98
C PRO A 671 2.02 -2.51 17.90
N GLY A 672 3.17 -2.93 17.36
CA GLY A 672 4.42 -3.05 18.10
C GLY A 672 4.99 -1.72 18.58
N TRP A 673 4.57 -0.59 17.97
CA TRP A 673 5.00 0.76 18.33
C TRP A 673 4.60 1.22 19.73
N VAL A 674 3.80 0.44 20.46
CA VAL A 674 3.42 0.75 21.85
C VAL A 674 4.63 1.11 22.73
N PHE A 675 5.78 0.45 22.51
CA PHE A 675 7.00 0.70 23.27
C PHE A 675 7.71 2.00 22.86
N LEU A 676 7.69 2.36 21.57
CA LEU A 676 8.26 3.61 21.07
C LEU A 676 7.40 4.82 21.45
N LEU A 677 6.08 4.67 21.39
CA LEU A 677 5.13 5.72 21.78
C LEU A 677 5.33 6.17 23.22
N ALA A 678 5.60 5.23 24.13
CA ALA A 678 5.74 5.54 25.55
C ALA A 678 6.97 6.42 25.89
N GLY A 679 7.98 6.44 25.02
CA GLY A 679 9.16 7.31 25.12
C GLY A 679 9.12 8.55 24.21
N ALA A 680 8.21 8.59 23.23
CA ALA A 680 8.14 9.66 22.25
C ALA A 680 7.49 10.93 22.81
N ARG A 681 8.01 12.10 22.42
CA ARG A 681 7.41 13.40 22.74
C ARG A 681 6.20 13.69 21.85
N ALA A 682 6.27 13.30 20.57
CA ALA A 682 5.16 13.27 19.62
C ALA A 682 5.45 12.27 18.50
N VAL A 683 4.43 11.92 17.72
CA VAL A 683 4.58 11.09 16.53
C VAL A 683 3.98 11.75 15.30
N ILE A 684 4.74 11.76 14.21
CA ILE A 684 4.33 12.18 12.88
C ILE A 684 4.40 10.94 11.97
N ALA A 685 3.28 10.55 11.38
CA ALA A 685 3.25 9.46 10.41
C ALA A 685 2.75 9.95 9.04
N GLU A 686 3.41 9.53 7.96
CA GLU A 686 2.93 9.82 6.60
C GLU A 686 1.60 9.14 6.29
N ARG A 687 1.38 7.97 6.89
CA ARG A 687 0.18 7.15 6.69
C ARG A 687 -0.41 6.73 8.03
N GLY A 688 -1.73 6.69 8.07
CA GLY A 688 -2.50 6.26 9.24
C GLY A 688 -3.91 6.81 9.18
N SER A 689 -4.80 6.25 10.00
CA SER A 689 -6.15 6.79 10.20
C SER A 689 -6.34 7.16 11.67
N PRO A 690 -7.24 8.10 11.99
CA PRO A 690 -7.57 8.42 13.38
C PRO A 690 -8.13 7.24 14.19
N LEU A 691 -8.53 6.16 13.52
CA LEU A 691 -9.12 4.95 14.10
C LEU A 691 -8.13 3.75 14.10
N SER A 692 -6.87 3.96 13.66
CA SER A 692 -5.85 2.91 13.71
C SER A 692 -5.51 2.52 15.15
N HIS A 693 -4.90 1.36 15.35
CA HIS A 693 -4.59 0.90 16.69
C HIS A 693 -3.59 1.84 17.39
N THR A 694 -2.50 2.18 16.69
CA THR A 694 -1.48 3.12 17.19
C THR A 694 -2.08 4.49 17.52
N ALA A 695 -3.07 4.96 16.75
CA ALA A 695 -3.79 6.20 17.03
C ALA A 695 -4.58 6.16 18.34
N ILE A 696 -5.18 5.01 18.68
CA ILE A 696 -5.89 4.83 19.96
C ILE A 696 -4.86 4.76 21.09
N VAL A 697 -3.79 3.98 20.94
CA VAL A 697 -2.71 3.86 21.94
C VAL A 697 -2.06 5.22 22.24
N ALA A 698 -1.74 6.02 21.22
CA ALA A 698 -1.16 7.35 21.40
C ALA A 698 -2.06 8.28 22.26
N ARG A 699 -3.39 8.20 22.10
CA ARG A 699 -4.34 8.97 22.92
C ARG A 699 -4.37 8.52 24.36
N GLU A 700 -4.39 7.21 24.59
CA GLU A 700 -4.39 6.64 25.95
C GLU A 700 -3.07 6.94 26.67
N LEU A 701 -1.96 7.05 25.94
CA LEU A 701 -0.66 7.48 26.47
C LEU A 701 -0.52 9.01 26.58
N GLY A 702 -1.46 9.79 26.02
CA GLY A 702 -1.39 11.25 26.01
C GLY A 702 -0.28 11.82 25.11
N VAL A 703 0.20 11.04 24.13
CA VAL A 703 1.28 11.43 23.20
C VAL A 703 0.66 12.17 22.01
N PRO A 704 1.01 13.44 21.74
CA PRO A 704 0.53 14.16 20.57
C PRO A 704 0.88 13.42 19.28
N MET A 705 -0.10 13.26 18.38
CA MET A 705 0.08 12.49 17.14
C MET A 705 -0.65 13.14 15.97
N VAL A 706 0.05 13.24 14.84
CA VAL A 706 -0.48 13.67 13.54
C VAL A 706 -0.16 12.60 12.51
N VAL A 707 -1.16 12.17 11.74
CA VAL A 707 -0.99 11.15 10.67
C VAL A 707 -1.40 11.72 9.32
N GLY A 708 -1.02 11.08 8.22
CA GLY A 708 -1.36 11.60 6.89
C GLY A 708 -0.55 12.84 6.52
N VAL A 709 0.62 13.05 7.14
CA VAL A 709 1.53 14.14 6.80
C VAL A 709 2.34 13.71 5.58
N HIS A 710 1.85 14.06 4.39
CA HIS A 710 2.43 13.59 3.13
C HIS A 710 3.94 13.91 3.03
N GLN A 711 4.74 12.90 2.72
CA GLN A 711 6.19 12.99 2.51
C GLN A 711 7.00 13.52 3.71
N ALA A 712 6.48 13.42 4.93
CA ALA A 712 7.16 13.88 6.14
C ALA A 712 8.59 13.34 6.29
N THR A 713 8.83 12.07 5.97
CA THR A 713 10.15 11.43 6.05
C THR A 713 11.15 11.91 5.01
N ARG A 714 10.68 12.62 3.97
CA ARG A 714 11.53 13.22 2.92
C ARG A 714 11.74 14.71 3.13
N LEU A 715 10.73 15.39 3.70
CA LEU A 715 10.72 16.84 3.87
C LEU A 715 11.38 17.29 5.18
N LEU A 716 11.28 16.47 6.24
CA LEU A 716 11.98 16.64 7.50
C LEU A 716 13.30 15.87 7.48
N ARG A 717 14.24 16.29 8.33
CA ARG A 717 15.54 15.63 8.54
C ARG A 717 15.69 15.26 10.00
N ASP A 718 16.50 14.24 10.28
CA ASP A 718 16.97 14.02 11.65
C ASP A 718 17.55 15.32 12.21
N GLY A 719 17.24 15.60 13.49
CA GLY A 719 17.68 16.79 14.21
C GLY A 719 16.92 18.09 13.94
N ASP A 720 16.05 18.14 12.91
CA ASP A 720 15.15 19.30 12.71
C ASP A 720 14.30 19.53 13.97
N VAL A 721 14.07 20.78 14.37
CA VAL A 721 13.19 21.10 15.50
C VAL A 721 11.80 21.41 14.97
N VAL A 722 10.80 20.64 15.40
CA VAL A 722 9.41 20.81 14.96
C VAL A 722 8.46 21.04 16.13
N GLU A 723 7.47 21.89 15.92
CA GLU A 723 6.26 21.99 16.75
C GLU A 723 5.17 21.10 16.15
N VAL A 724 4.63 20.19 16.95
CA VAL A 724 3.53 19.29 16.59
C VAL A 724 2.28 19.70 17.36
N ASP A 725 1.24 20.12 16.64
CA ASP A 725 -0.10 20.33 17.16
C ASP A 725 -1.00 19.15 16.78
N GLY A 726 -1.09 18.19 17.69
CA GLY A 726 -1.90 16.99 17.53
C GLY A 726 -3.41 17.23 17.57
N THR A 727 -3.85 18.42 18.02
CA THR A 727 -5.26 18.83 18.04
C THR A 727 -5.68 19.45 16.70
N ALA A 728 -4.84 20.31 16.13
CA ALA A 728 -5.11 20.94 14.84
C ALA A 728 -4.64 20.11 13.64
N GLY A 729 -3.79 19.11 13.85
CA GLY A 729 -3.19 18.30 12.77
C GLY A 729 -2.12 19.08 12.00
N ILE A 730 -1.36 19.93 12.68
CA ILE A 730 -0.36 20.82 12.07
C ILE A 730 1.02 20.47 12.61
N VAL A 731 2.01 20.42 11.72
CA VAL A 731 3.43 20.33 12.07
C VAL A 731 4.12 21.59 11.52
N ARG A 732 4.89 22.29 12.35
CA ARG A 732 5.68 23.47 11.96
C ARG A 732 7.17 23.20 12.15
N LEU A 733 7.97 23.46 11.13
CA LEU A 733 9.42 23.48 11.25
C LEU A 733 9.83 24.78 11.94
N ILE A 734 10.48 24.67 13.09
CA ILE A 734 10.91 25.80 13.93
C ILE A 734 12.37 26.13 13.64
N ASP A 735 13.21 25.10 13.59
CA ASP A 735 14.62 25.22 13.26
C ASP A 735 15.05 24.04 12.39
N ARG A 736 15.96 24.29 11.46
CA ARG A 736 16.44 23.27 10.51
C ARG A 736 17.87 22.91 10.89
N GLU A 737 18.15 21.62 11.06
CA GLU A 737 19.52 21.21 11.34
C GLU A 737 20.41 21.59 10.14
N PRO A 738 21.59 22.20 10.37
CA PRO A 738 22.53 22.49 9.29
C PRO A 738 22.86 21.21 8.52
N ALA A 739 22.78 21.25 7.19
CA ALA A 739 23.19 20.11 6.37
C ALA A 739 24.66 19.77 6.67
N ARG A 740 24.91 18.56 7.19
CA ARG A 740 26.27 18.04 7.39
C ARG A 740 26.91 17.60 6.09
#